data_AF-A0A812HZC4-F1
#
_entry.id   AF-A0A812HZC4-F1
#
_cell.length_a   1.000
_cell.length_b   1.000
_cell.length_c   1.000
_cell.angle_alpha   90.00
_cell.angle_beta   90.00
_cell.angle_gamma   90.00
#
_symmetry.space_group_name_H-M   'P 1'
#
loop_
_entity.id
_entity.type
_entity.pdbx_description
1 polymer ?
#
loop_
_entity_poly.entity_id
_entity_poly.type
_entity_poly.pdbx_seq_one_letter_code
_entity_poly.pdbx_strand_id
1 'polypeptide(L)'
;MLAANTSVFGYCRRRNGRYHPYLPATPQSPPPTLPPTPAPTSAPNLPPANPSPPPPCEIFRRTTSAPPLHPCGIAECNICSNGFAGDVPRTIELFVTGRICLFGEHSDWAGGYRRFNSEVVPGCALVCGTDQGLYARARRLLGEGSRRLLYRSFDGSSIQLDLDDEMALRETAQSPSTFAYIAGCVLELGKHFRVGGAEIVNFKSDLPIKKGLSSSAAICVLIVRALNQLYDLKLTVHGEMDIAYRGEINTPSRCGRLDQCVAFGRRVTKMIFDSDLLSTESVRAASTIYMVVVDLCAKKDTKEILKCLNEAYPFPRGDSDRALHALLGEINQRVCQDAQQILAEEKDGRVAAEKLGEAMTKAQERWDEIAVPLCPHELTAPSLHRLLTHPSLKKHVTGGKGVGSQGDGSAQLVCRSEADQEEVVKIVKSLSMEPLKLTIPEQKAVRTAIVPIAGACPGIWPASKCLGPWLFPVRSRGLVKPAIAWLCEEMSAAGIEKILLVVNHTTEVEMTKLFKQREEVSVLNGVGMHMEDYDEVLLSIGKKIAFVRQDKPSSIRDALLLCEREVAGEPFLLAWGDHFSRSTSPENRSVVAQLLESFNGRPLAAMHCVDKDSLHQTGVYSCKEPPSPLPPPLGPSVPGVAKAKALWPLARLAEKPTREFAEEHLVTPVLPEGLFLTSFGQYILTPSIFRALRSSKAGHFTQALDQLRQSEGMFGVLIEGMRWDLGAWPADRMMRNLLRSAASRQPADRELTRHVAQVAVPFCLARFTEGEGKISGALTLMRDFRFLFDEVVLRGPGPLSVVRLPDQERGPAKVVDMEPEVLFPSHLPGMVVVRPDVSLEMGLDLILCLSTQYVTLKAPQGRAG
;
A
#
# COMPACT_ATOMS: atom_id res chain seq x y z
N MET A 1 -13.92 -49.14 14.89
CA MET A 1 -13.07 -49.78 13.87
C MET A 1 -12.71 -48.69 12.87
N LEU A 2 -11.52 -48.07 13.02
CA LEU A 2 -10.30 -48.33 12.23
C LEU A 2 -10.46 -47.86 10.77
N ALA A 3 -9.63 -47.03 10.14
CA ALA A 3 -8.41 -46.31 10.51
C ALA A 3 -8.06 -45.35 9.33
N ALA A 4 -7.18 -44.37 9.61
CA ALA A 4 -6.22 -43.73 8.69
C ALA A 4 -6.72 -42.78 7.58
N ASN A 5 -6.48 -41.46 7.76
CA ASN A 5 -5.40 -40.76 7.05
C ASN A 5 -5.25 -39.32 7.54
N THR A 6 -4.32 -39.13 8.47
CA THR A 6 -3.71 -37.84 8.82
C THR A 6 -2.36 -37.73 8.09
N SER A 7 -2.20 -36.75 7.20
CA SER A 7 -0.91 -36.36 6.64
C SER A 7 -0.47 -35.01 7.20
N VAL A 8 0.54 -35.07 8.07
CA VAL A 8 1.28 -33.92 8.64
C VAL A 8 2.31 -33.46 7.60
N PHE A 9 2.23 -32.22 7.13
CA PHE A 9 3.28 -31.60 6.33
C PHE A 9 4.32 -30.94 7.25
N GLY A 10 5.46 -31.61 7.43
CA GLY A 10 6.67 -31.05 8.04
C GLY A 10 7.57 -30.40 6.99
N TYR A 11 8.06 -29.20 7.30
CA TYR A 11 9.05 -28.46 6.51
C TYR A 11 10.41 -29.19 6.45
N CYS A 12 10.94 -29.46 5.26
CA CYS A 12 12.33 -29.87 5.05
C CYS A 12 13.09 -28.84 4.20
N ARG A 13 14.19 -28.29 4.74
CA ARG A 13 15.18 -27.47 4.02
C ARG A 13 16.15 -28.37 3.23
N ARG A 14 16.34 -28.10 1.94
CA ARG A 14 17.41 -28.69 1.10
C ARG A 14 18.73 -27.95 1.31
N ARG A 15 19.79 -28.66 1.68
CA ARG A 15 21.18 -28.31 1.35
C ARG A 15 21.97 -29.60 1.14
N ASN A 16 22.52 -29.76 -0.07
CA ASN A 16 23.47 -30.79 -0.53
C ASN A 16 23.08 -32.25 -0.25
N GLY A 17 22.43 -32.87 -1.25
CA GLY A 17 21.91 -34.23 -1.19
C GLY A 17 22.90 -35.28 -0.67
N ARG A 18 22.56 -35.87 0.48
CA ARG A 18 22.73 -37.28 0.90
C ARG A 18 22.02 -37.45 2.26
N TYR A 19 21.28 -38.54 2.43
CA TYR A 19 20.52 -38.88 3.64
C TYR A 19 21.30 -39.87 4.51
N HIS A 20 21.41 -39.63 5.82
CA HIS A 20 21.66 -40.68 6.83
C HIS A 20 20.93 -40.35 8.15
N PRO A 21 20.36 -41.36 8.85
CA PRO A 21 19.44 -41.16 9.98
C PRO A 21 20.15 -41.04 11.35
N TYR A 22 19.49 -40.33 12.28
CA TYR A 22 19.89 -40.06 13.66
C TYR A 22 19.62 -41.23 14.63
N LEU A 23 20.47 -41.40 15.66
CA LEU A 23 20.15 -42.05 16.94
C LEU A 23 20.78 -41.28 18.12
N PRO A 24 20.20 -41.31 19.36
CA PRO A 24 20.52 -40.37 20.45
C PRO A 24 21.22 -40.98 21.69
N ALA A 25 21.69 -40.08 22.59
CA ALA A 25 21.90 -40.18 24.06
C ALA A 25 23.34 -40.30 24.66
N THR A 26 23.79 -39.19 25.31
CA THR A 26 24.44 -38.96 26.66
C THR A 26 25.51 -39.92 27.27
N PRO A 27 26.16 -39.60 28.43
CA PRO A 27 27.15 -38.55 28.79
C PRO A 27 28.46 -39.15 29.43
N GLN A 28 29.54 -38.36 29.64
CA GLN A 28 30.58 -38.43 30.73
C GLN A 28 31.98 -37.89 30.33
N SER A 29 32.80 -37.60 31.35
CA SER A 29 33.87 -36.58 31.49
C SER A 29 35.34 -37.13 31.44
N PRO A 30 36.41 -36.49 32.02
CA PRO A 30 37.53 -35.75 31.37
C PRO A 30 38.96 -36.42 31.51
N PRO A 31 40.10 -35.69 31.63
CA PRO A 31 41.16 -35.31 30.65
C PRO A 31 42.51 -36.08 30.82
N PRO A 32 43.68 -35.70 30.20
CA PRO A 32 44.69 -34.89 30.94
C PRO A 32 45.77 -34.06 30.15
N THR A 33 46.29 -33.02 30.85
CA THR A 33 47.70 -32.50 31.02
C THR A 33 48.58 -31.85 29.91
N LEU A 34 48.78 -30.52 30.06
CA LEU A 34 49.94 -29.55 30.02
C LEU A 34 51.43 -30.06 29.98
N PRO A 35 52.54 -29.22 29.91
CA PRO A 35 52.82 -27.76 29.67
C PRO A 35 54.13 -27.53 28.79
N PRO A 36 55.03 -26.48 28.88
CA PRO A 36 55.01 -25.06 29.35
C PRO A 36 55.64 -23.97 28.41
N THR A 37 55.39 -22.71 28.80
CA THR A 37 55.98 -21.36 28.57
C THR A 37 57.53 -21.22 28.69
N PRO A 38 58.23 -20.11 28.26
CA PRO A 38 58.15 -18.78 28.93
C PRO A 38 58.45 -17.48 28.11
N ALA A 39 58.05 -16.34 28.68
CA ALA A 39 58.53 -14.96 28.40
C ALA A 39 59.78 -14.64 29.28
N PRO A 40 60.52 -13.49 29.15
CA PRO A 40 60.11 -12.24 29.84
C PRO A 40 60.70 -10.85 29.36
N THR A 41 60.04 -9.74 29.79
CA THR A 41 60.55 -8.42 30.35
C THR A 41 61.46 -7.46 29.53
N SER A 42 61.52 -6.11 29.66
CA SER A 42 60.95 -5.04 30.54
C SER A 42 61.29 -3.60 30.01
N ALA A 43 60.61 -2.55 30.52
CA ALA A 43 60.53 -1.08 30.20
C ALA A 43 61.82 -0.20 30.47
N PRO A 44 61.86 1.19 30.55
CA PRO A 44 60.86 2.31 30.47
C PRO A 44 61.28 3.71 29.84
N ASN A 45 60.39 4.75 29.94
CA ASN A 45 60.54 6.26 29.99
C ASN A 45 60.28 7.24 28.78
N LEU A 46 59.15 8.01 28.85
CA LEU A 46 58.86 9.51 28.76
C LEU A 46 59.51 10.52 27.72
N PRO A 47 58.95 11.77 27.47
CA PRO A 47 58.44 12.38 26.19
C PRO A 47 59.27 13.61 25.68
N PRO A 48 58.80 14.72 25.01
CA PRO A 48 57.60 15.11 24.19
C PRO A 48 57.93 15.87 22.84
N ALA A 49 56.92 16.38 22.08
CA ALA A 49 56.83 17.76 21.49
C ALA A 49 55.91 17.91 20.23
N ASN A 50 55.14 19.01 20.20
CA ASN A 50 54.33 19.60 19.11
C ASN A 50 55.20 20.61 18.29
N PRO A 51 54.87 21.09 17.06
CA PRO A 51 53.81 22.11 16.86
C PRO A 51 53.10 22.21 15.46
N SER A 52 51.85 22.71 15.50
CA SER A 52 51.11 23.78 14.74
C SER A 52 51.51 24.27 13.29
N PRO A 53 50.70 25.11 12.59
CA PRO A 53 49.96 24.78 11.34
C PRO A 53 50.25 25.75 10.15
N PRO A 54 49.49 25.73 9.03
CA PRO A 54 49.41 26.90 8.13
C PRO A 54 47.98 27.44 7.86
N PRO A 55 47.87 28.69 7.30
CA PRO A 55 46.68 29.56 7.24
C PRO A 55 46.03 29.65 5.81
N PRO A 56 45.03 30.55 5.55
CA PRO A 56 43.93 30.31 4.59
C PRO A 56 43.85 31.24 3.33
N CYS A 57 42.75 31.07 2.55
CA CYS A 57 42.18 31.90 1.43
C CYS A 57 42.79 31.66 0.02
N GLU A 58 42.12 31.83 -1.14
CA GLU A 58 41.07 32.76 -1.58
C GLU A 58 40.47 32.36 -2.98
N ILE A 59 39.47 33.13 -3.44
CA ILE A 59 38.56 32.97 -4.61
C ILE A 59 39.16 33.50 -5.95
N PHE A 60 38.79 33.00 -7.15
CA PHE A 60 38.44 33.79 -8.38
C PHE A 60 37.89 32.94 -9.59
N ARG A 61 37.40 33.66 -10.62
CA ARG A 61 36.31 33.39 -11.61
C ARG A 61 36.72 32.84 -13.02
N ARG A 62 35.72 32.27 -13.74
CA ARG A 62 35.41 32.30 -15.23
C ARG A 62 36.44 31.61 -16.18
N THR A 63 36.17 31.01 -17.36
CA THR A 63 35.16 31.15 -18.44
C THR A 63 35.29 30.00 -19.48
N THR A 64 34.19 29.64 -20.17
CA THR A 64 33.96 29.11 -21.55
C THR A 64 35.06 28.49 -22.45
N SER A 65 34.81 27.28 -23.02
CA SER A 65 34.92 26.91 -24.47
C SER A 65 34.73 25.39 -24.73
N ALA A 66 33.94 25.00 -25.74
CA ALA A 66 34.01 23.71 -26.48
C ALA A 66 34.97 23.86 -27.69
N PRO A 67 35.48 22.84 -28.47
CA PRO A 67 34.97 21.47 -28.84
C PRO A 67 36.13 20.39 -28.89
N PRO A 68 36.22 19.28 -29.69
CA PRO A 68 35.30 18.50 -30.56
C PRO A 68 35.31 16.94 -30.33
N LEU A 69 34.56 16.21 -31.19
CA LEU A 69 34.29 14.75 -31.26
C LEU A 69 35.48 13.86 -31.69
N HIS A 70 35.66 12.68 -31.09
CA HIS A 70 35.96 11.34 -31.71
C HIS A 70 36.09 10.19 -30.64
N PRO A 71 36.15 8.88 -30.99
CA PRO A 71 35.11 7.90 -30.68
C PRO A 71 35.42 6.87 -29.56
N CYS A 72 34.34 6.25 -29.07
CA CYS A 72 34.21 4.92 -28.43
C CYS A 72 35.50 4.20 -27.96
N GLY A 73 35.70 4.21 -26.64
CA GLY A 73 36.55 3.26 -25.91
C GLY A 73 35.78 2.82 -24.67
N ILE A 74 35.64 1.50 -24.51
CA ILE A 74 34.91 0.80 -23.46
C ILE A 74 35.32 1.35 -22.08
N ALA A 75 34.36 1.93 -21.35
CA ALA A 75 34.54 2.33 -19.95
C ALA A 75 33.52 1.60 -19.09
N GLU A 76 34.05 0.79 -18.17
CA GLU A 76 33.34 0.11 -17.11
C GLU A 76 32.44 1.09 -16.35
N CYS A 77 31.19 0.65 -16.18
CA CYS A 77 30.14 1.34 -15.48
C CYS A 77 30.49 1.42 -13.98
N ASN A 78 31.10 2.53 -13.55
CA ASN A 78 31.20 2.90 -12.15
C ASN A 78 29.82 3.32 -11.62
N ILE A 79 28.96 2.35 -11.36
CA ILE A 79 27.76 2.48 -10.50
C ILE A 79 27.94 1.53 -9.32
N CYS A 80 29.03 1.71 -8.58
CA CYS A 80 29.30 1.04 -7.30
C CYS A 80 30.11 1.97 -6.39
N SER A 81 29.70 3.22 -6.26
CA SER A 81 30.26 4.16 -5.28
C SER A 81 29.41 5.44 -5.20
N ASN A 82 28.17 5.32 -4.70
CA ASN A 82 27.53 6.46 -4.05
C ASN A 82 28.23 6.72 -2.71
N GLY A 83 29.45 7.23 -2.81
CA GLY A 83 30.18 7.85 -1.71
C GLY A 83 29.52 9.19 -1.38
N PHE A 84 29.04 9.29 -0.14
CA PHE A 84 28.86 10.49 0.67
C PHE A 84 29.14 11.84 -0.01
N ALA A 85 28.12 12.37 -0.70
CA ALA A 85 28.01 13.80 -0.89
C ALA A 85 27.48 14.42 0.41
N GLY A 86 28.37 14.97 1.24
CA GLY A 86 28.09 15.87 2.37
C GLY A 86 26.84 15.54 3.21
N ASP A 87 26.95 14.55 4.12
CA ASP A 87 25.88 14.13 5.02
C ASP A 87 25.65 15.22 6.10
N VAL A 88 24.98 16.31 5.75
CA VAL A 88 24.42 17.23 6.77
C VAL A 88 23.52 16.37 7.65
N PRO A 89 23.75 16.28 8.97
CA PRO A 89 22.97 15.40 9.83
C PRO A 89 21.50 15.79 9.74
N ARG A 90 20.72 14.95 9.05
CA ARG A 90 19.30 15.19 8.81
C ARG A 90 18.59 14.99 10.13
N THR A 91 18.20 16.09 10.76
CA THR A 91 17.30 16.05 11.91
C THR A 91 15.89 15.73 11.42
N ILE A 92 15.28 14.71 12.01
CA ILE A 92 13.86 14.37 11.84
C ILE A 92 13.07 14.82 13.07
N GLU A 93 11.82 15.22 12.86
CA GLU A 93 10.88 15.52 13.95
C GLU A 93 9.87 14.39 14.07
N LEU A 94 9.57 14.01 15.30
CA LEU A 94 8.75 12.85 15.63
C LEU A 94 7.68 13.25 16.65
N PHE A 95 6.50 12.68 16.47
CA PHE A 95 5.42 12.69 17.45
C PHE A 95 4.94 11.26 17.68
N VAL A 96 4.87 10.84 18.94
CA VAL A 96 4.27 9.56 19.34
C VAL A 96 3.21 9.83 20.39
N THR A 97 1.99 9.43 20.08
CA THR A 97 0.82 9.65 20.93
C THR A 97 0.77 8.66 22.11
N GLY A 98 -0.04 8.95 23.14
CA GLY A 98 -0.57 7.93 24.03
C GLY A 98 -1.75 7.19 23.41
N ARG A 99 -2.45 6.34 24.17
CA ARG A 99 -3.64 5.63 23.68
C ARG A 99 -4.75 5.55 24.70
N ILE A 100 -5.97 5.49 24.20
CA ILE A 100 -7.16 5.09 24.95
C ILE A 100 -7.78 3.83 24.33
N CYS A 101 -8.34 2.99 25.19
CA CYS A 101 -9.23 1.92 24.77
C CYS A 101 -10.66 2.48 24.77
N LEU A 102 -11.28 2.57 23.59
CA LEU A 102 -12.70 2.93 23.49
C LEU A 102 -13.55 1.77 24.02
N PHE A 103 -13.23 0.55 23.59
CA PHE A 103 -13.86 -0.70 24.02
C PHE A 103 -12.88 -1.88 23.96
N GLY A 104 -13.10 -2.89 24.79
CA GLY A 104 -12.35 -4.14 24.76
C GLY A 104 -11.06 -4.10 25.57
N GLU A 105 -11.08 -3.42 26.71
CA GLU A 105 -10.05 -3.60 27.72
C GLU A 105 -9.87 -5.09 28.05
N HIS A 106 -8.65 -5.48 28.44
CA HIS A 106 -8.30 -6.86 28.80
C HIS A 106 -8.28 -7.89 27.66
N SER A 107 -8.71 -7.53 26.45
CA SER A 107 -8.78 -8.44 25.31
C SER A 107 -7.44 -9.04 24.89
N ASP A 108 -6.34 -8.33 25.14
CA ASP A 108 -5.00 -8.76 24.73
C ASP A 108 -4.52 -9.99 25.50
N TRP A 109 -4.64 -9.98 26.82
CA TRP A 109 -4.29 -11.15 27.63
C TRP A 109 -5.40 -12.21 27.61
N ALA A 110 -6.67 -11.83 27.57
CA ALA A 110 -7.79 -12.78 27.52
C ALA A 110 -7.75 -13.62 26.23
N GLY A 111 -7.55 -12.99 25.07
CA GLY A 111 -7.36 -13.67 23.79
C GLY A 111 -6.08 -14.51 23.75
N GLY A 112 -5.06 -14.14 24.53
CA GLY A 112 -3.83 -14.90 24.70
C GLY A 112 -4.03 -16.28 25.33
N TYR A 113 -5.03 -16.46 26.20
CA TYR A 113 -5.35 -17.76 26.82
C TYR A 113 -5.87 -18.80 25.83
N ARG A 114 -6.26 -18.40 24.63
CA ARG A 114 -6.70 -19.30 23.56
C ARG A 114 -5.62 -20.33 23.18
N ARG A 115 -4.34 -20.01 23.44
CA ARG A 115 -3.21 -20.94 23.32
C ARG A 115 -3.33 -22.19 24.20
N PHE A 116 -4.04 -22.09 25.32
CA PHE A 116 -4.24 -23.16 26.30
C PHE A 116 -5.66 -23.73 26.22
N ASN A 117 -6.64 -22.93 25.81
CA ASN A 117 -8.03 -23.33 25.65
C ASN A 117 -8.62 -22.76 24.36
N SER A 118 -8.79 -23.59 23.33
CA SER A 118 -9.35 -23.20 22.03
C SER A 118 -10.83 -22.78 22.07
N GLU A 119 -11.53 -23.01 23.17
CA GLU A 119 -12.91 -22.54 23.37
C GLU A 119 -12.96 -21.04 23.72
N VAL A 120 -11.87 -20.48 24.25
CA VAL A 120 -11.76 -19.03 24.49
C VAL A 120 -11.76 -18.32 23.15
N VAL A 121 -12.75 -17.47 22.88
CA VAL A 121 -12.85 -16.71 21.64
C VAL A 121 -11.72 -15.68 21.50
N PRO A 122 -11.32 -15.28 20.29
CA PRO A 122 -10.33 -14.22 20.10
C PRO A 122 -10.71 -12.92 20.82
N GLY A 123 -9.72 -12.25 21.42
CA GLY A 123 -9.92 -10.94 22.03
C GLY A 123 -10.14 -9.86 20.97
N CYS A 124 -10.95 -8.84 21.25
CA CYS A 124 -11.20 -7.73 20.33
C CYS A 124 -11.18 -6.40 21.07
N ALA A 125 -10.37 -5.44 20.62
CA ALA A 125 -10.32 -4.11 21.19
C ALA A 125 -10.45 -3.03 20.11
N LEU A 126 -11.10 -1.93 20.45
CA LEU A 126 -11.16 -0.72 19.64
C LEU A 126 -10.39 0.38 20.37
N VAL A 127 -9.25 0.79 19.83
CA VAL A 127 -8.32 1.73 20.46
C VAL A 127 -8.14 2.98 19.62
N CYS A 128 -7.79 4.10 20.26
CA CYS A 128 -7.48 5.35 19.58
C CYS A 128 -6.26 6.02 20.22
N GLY A 129 -5.39 6.62 19.42
CA GLY A 129 -4.33 7.47 19.93
C GLY A 129 -4.86 8.79 20.52
N THR A 130 -4.18 9.35 21.51
CA THR A 130 -4.50 10.64 22.12
C THR A 130 -4.02 11.85 21.32
N ASP A 131 -4.52 13.04 21.64
CA ASP A 131 -4.01 14.29 21.05
C ASP A 131 -2.65 14.68 21.64
N GLN A 132 -2.36 14.17 22.82
CA GLN A 132 -1.13 14.37 23.58
C GLN A 132 -0.14 13.23 23.35
N GLY A 133 1.14 13.51 23.55
CA GLY A 133 2.21 12.58 23.24
C GLY A 133 3.61 13.09 23.61
N LEU A 134 4.59 12.40 23.04
CA LEU A 134 6.00 12.71 23.08
C LEU A 134 6.40 13.41 21.79
N TYR A 135 7.06 14.56 21.91
CA TYR A 135 7.61 15.31 20.78
C TYR A 135 9.13 15.24 20.83
N ALA A 136 9.73 14.71 19.77
CA ALA A 136 11.16 14.51 19.73
C ALA A 136 11.81 15.00 18.44
N ARG A 137 13.09 15.35 18.54
CA ARG A 137 13.99 15.49 17.39
C ARG A 137 15.01 14.38 17.44
N ALA A 138 15.27 13.75 16.31
CA ALA A 138 16.27 12.72 16.22
C ALA A 138 17.26 13.03 15.08
N ARG A 139 18.54 12.71 15.28
CA ARG A 139 19.58 12.81 14.25
C ARG A 139 20.60 11.69 14.39
N ARG A 140 21.27 11.36 13.28
CA ARG A 140 22.41 10.43 13.28
C ARG A 140 23.64 11.11 13.90
N LEU A 141 24.42 10.33 14.64
CA LEU A 141 25.76 10.70 15.09
C LEU A 141 26.77 10.16 14.08
N LEU A 142 27.65 11.05 13.60
CA LEU A 142 28.72 10.75 12.64
C LEU A 142 30.08 10.90 13.34
N GLY A 143 31.05 10.04 13.03
CA GLY A 143 32.39 10.08 13.63
C GLY A 143 32.55 9.30 14.95
N GLU A 144 33.45 9.73 15.83
CA GLU A 144 33.64 9.12 17.16
C GLU A 144 32.34 9.22 17.98
N GLY A 145 31.89 8.11 18.56
CA GLY A 145 30.57 8.02 19.21
C GLY A 145 29.43 7.57 18.29
N SER A 146 29.71 7.24 17.02
CA SER A 146 28.75 6.66 16.05
C SER A 146 28.23 5.26 16.39
N ARG A 147 28.51 4.75 17.59
CA ARG A 147 27.93 3.52 18.15
C ARG A 147 27.18 3.76 19.46
N ARG A 148 26.79 5.01 19.74
CA ARG A 148 26.08 5.38 20.97
C ARG A 148 24.67 5.90 20.67
N LEU A 149 23.72 5.55 21.51
CA LEU A 149 22.41 6.22 21.57
C LEU A 149 22.43 7.24 22.71
N LEU A 150 22.25 8.50 22.37
CA LEU A 150 22.05 9.59 23.32
C LEU A 150 20.55 9.90 23.38
N TYR A 151 19.93 9.70 24.54
CA TYR A 151 18.54 10.08 24.76
C TYR A 151 18.46 11.17 25.82
N ARG A 152 17.72 12.24 25.51
CA ARG A 152 17.38 13.31 26.46
C ARG A 152 15.86 13.40 26.60
N SER A 153 15.38 13.27 27.83
CA SER A 153 13.98 13.43 28.21
C SER A 153 13.62 14.91 28.39
N PHE A 154 12.32 15.20 28.36
CA PHE A 154 11.78 16.56 28.47
C PHE A 154 12.00 17.17 29.87
N ASP A 155 12.15 16.33 30.89
CA ASP A 155 12.42 16.70 32.29
C ASP A 155 13.92 16.98 32.55
N GLY A 156 14.75 16.93 31.51
CA GLY A 156 16.19 17.16 31.59
C GLY A 156 17.01 15.92 31.92
N SER A 157 16.37 14.80 32.27
CA SER A 157 17.08 13.53 32.46
C SER A 157 17.63 13.00 31.13
N SER A 158 18.75 12.30 31.17
CA SER A 158 19.38 11.75 29.96
C SER A 158 20.08 10.44 30.21
N ILE A 159 20.19 9.63 29.17
CA ILE A 159 20.97 8.39 29.18
C ILE A 159 21.82 8.31 27.91
N GLN A 160 23.02 7.75 28.08
CA GLN A 160 23.88 7.35 26.98
C GLN A 160 24.02 5.82 27.04
N LEU A 161 23.69 5.16 25.93
CA LEU A 161 23.81 3.72 25.78
C LEU A 161 24.86 3.41 24.71
N ASP A 162 25.78 2.49 25.01
CA ASP A 162 26.64 1.89 24.01
C ASP A 162 25.86 0.80 23.27
N LEU A 163 25.77 0.90 21.96
CA LEU A 163 25.01 -0.04 21.13
C LEU A 163 25.73 -1.38 20.95
N ASP A 164 27.03 -1.45 21.25
CA ASP A 164 27.84 -2.67 21.15
C ASP A 164 27.98 -3.40 22.49
N ASP A 165 27.61 -2.78 23.62
CA ASP A 165 27.65 -3.39 24.96
C ASP A 165 26.31 -4.03 25.33
N GLU A 166 26.09 -5.25 24.86
CA GLU A 166 24.87 -6.02 25.17
C GLU A 166 24.66 -6.25 26.68
N MET A 167 25.73 -6.35 27.47
CA MET A 167 25.62 -6.61 28.90
C MET A 167 25.09 -5.36 29.63
N ALA A 168 25.66 -4.20 29.36
CA ALA A 168 25.17 -2.93 29.92
C ALA A 168 23.74 -2.61 29.48
N LEU A 169 23.38 -2.93 28.22
CA LEU A 169 22.01 -2.79 27.73
C LEU A 169 21.03 -3.69 28.50
N ARG A 170 21.39 -4.96 28.75
CA ARG A 170 20.55 -5.88 29.53
C ARG A 170 20.40 -5.44 30.98
N GLU A 171 21.49 -5.00 31.62
CA GLU A 171 21.47 -4.48 32.98
C GLU A 171 20.54 -3.27 33.09
N THR A 172 20.67 -2.32 32.16
CA THR A 172 19.80 -1.13 32.10
C THR A 172 18.35 -1.51 31.87
N ALA A 173 18.07 -2.48 31.00
CA ALA A 173 16.72 -2.96 30.70
C ALA A 173 16.04 -3.66 31.89
N GLN A 174 16.80 -4.21 32.84
CA GLN A 174 16.27 -4.78 34.09
C GLN A 174 16.16 -3.77 35.24
N SER A 175 16.65 -2.55 35.04
CA SER A 175 16.59 -1.51 36.07
C SER A 175 15.16 -1.00 36.31
N PRO A 176 14.85 -0.44 37.48
CA PRO A 176 13.56 0.21 37.74
C PRO A 176 13.41 1.58 37.04
N SER A 177 14.39 2.01 36.26
CA SER A 177 14.40 3.30 35.57
C SER A 177 13.43 3.33 34.38
N THR A 178 12.89 4.50 34.05
CA THR A 178 12.14 4.71 32.80
C THR A 178 13.01 4.51 31.56
N PHE A 179 14.34 4.58 31.70
CA PHE A 179 15.27 4.26 30.62
C PHE A 179 15.37 2.76 30.30
N ALA A 180 14.82 1.88 31.15
CA ALA A 180 14.75 0.45 30.89
C ALA A 180 14.04 0.16 29.55
N TYR A 181 12.96 0.90 29.25
CA TYR A 181 12.22 0.79 27.98
C TYR A 181 13.11 1.06 26.76
N ILE A 182 13.98 2.07 26.87
CA ILE A 182 14.89 2.47 25.79
C ILE A 182 15.92 1.36 25.56
N ALA A 183 16.58 0.91 26.63
CA ALA A 183 17.58 -0.16 26.55
C ALA A 183 16.97 -1.47 26.04
N GLY A 184 15.77 -1.83 26.50
CA GLY A 184 15.03 -3.01 26.03
C GLY A 184 14.73 -2.95 24.53
N CYS A 185 14.27 -1.81 24.02
CA CYS A 185 14.00 -1.62 22.60
C CYS A 185 15.27 -1.65 21.74
N VAL A 186 16.35 -1.02 22.20
CA VAL A 186 17.64 -1.03 21.50
C VAL A 186 18.21 -2.44 21.43
N LEU A 187 18.17 -3.18 22.54
CA LEU A 187 18.61 -4.56 22.61
C LEU A 187 17.80 -5.45 21.65
N GLU A 188 16.48 -5.29 21.62
CA GLU A 188 15.62 -6.06 20.72
C GLU A 188 15.88 -5.71 19.25
N LEU A 189 16.00 -4.42 18.92
CA LEU A 189 16.32 -3.96 17.57
C LEU A 189 17.67 -4.52 17.10
N GLY A 190 18.67 -4.56 17.99
CA GLY A 190 20.02 -5.05 17.74
C GLY A 190 20.09 -6.52 17.31
N LYS A 191 19.12 -7.35 17.69
CA LYS A 191 19.02 -8.75 17.25
C LYS A 191 18.74 -8.89 15.75
N HIS A 192 18.19 -7.85 15.14
CA HIS A 192 17.72 -7.86 13.76
C HIS A 192 18.46 -6.87 12.86
N PHE A 193 18.95 -5.76 13.42
CA PHE A 193 19.55 -4.66 12.66
C PHE A 193 20.82 -4.16 13.32
N ARG A 194 21.82 -3.84 12.50
CA ARG A 194 23.01 -3.12 12.94
C ARG A 194 22.87 -1.66 12.54
N VAL A 195 22.53 -0.81 13.51
CA VAL A 195 22.37 0.65 13.31
C VAL A 195 23.58 1.42 13.84
N GLY A 196 23.84 2.60 13.28
CA GLY A 196 24.79 3.54 13.89
C GLY A 196 24.21 4.25 15.12
N GLY A 197 24.97 5.19 15.65
CA GLY A 197 24.61 6.00 16.81
C GLY A 197 23.66 7.13 16.47
N ALA A 198 22.77 7.47 17.40
CA ALA A 198 21.77 8.50 17.23
C ALA A 198 21.66 9.37 18.47
N GLU A 199 21.23 10.61 18.27
CA GLU A 199 20.73 11.48 19.34
C GLU A 199 19.23 11.63 19.18
N ILE A 200 18.48 11.38 20.26
CA ILE A 200 17.04 11.56 20.34
C ILE A 200 16.74 12.48 21.52
N VAL A 201 16.17 13.65 21.22
CA VAL A 201 15.79 14.65 22.22
C VAL A 201 14.28 14.75 22.25
N ASN A 202 13.67 14.16 23.28
CA ASN A 202 12.27 14.42 23.64
C ASN A 202 12.21 15.81 24.28
N PHE A 203 11.81 16.82 23.51
CA PHE A 203 11.84 18.22 23.94
C PHE A 203 10.52 18.70 24.54
N LYS A 204 9.44 17.93 24.39
CA LYS A 204 8.13 18.22 24.98
C LYS A 204 7.37 16.92 25.19
N SER A 205 6.76 16.76 26.36
CA SER A 205 5.77 15.72 26.64
C SER A 205 4.54 16.35 27.28
N ASP A 206 3.39 16.24 26.63
CA ASP A 206 2.09 16.60 27.22
C ASP A 206 1.23 15.37 27.54
N LEU A 207 1.79 14.17 27.39
CA LEU A 207 1.17 12.91 27.78
C LEU A 207 1.31 12.66 29.29
N PRO A 208 0.20 12.48 30.04
CA PRO A 208 0.25 12.13 31.46
C PRO A 208 0.89 10.76 31.70
N ILE A 209 1.83 10.69 32.65
CA ILE A 209 2.56 9.46 33.00
C ILE A 209 1.77 8.62 34.00
N LYS A 210 1.74 7.29 33.80
CA LYS A 210 1.09 6.30 34.70
C LYS A 210 -0.42 6.49 34.90
N LYS A 211 -1.12 7.07 33.92
CA LYS A 211 -2.59 7.30 33.94
C LYS A 211 -3.38 6.41 32.98
N GLY A 212 -2.85 5.22 32.65
CA GLY A 212 -3.50 4.29 31.72
C GLY A 212 -3.49 4.74 30.25
N LEU A 213 -2.65 5.72 29.90
CA LEU A 213 -2.50 6.29 28.55
C LEU A 213 -1.26 5.76 27.78
N SER A 214 -0.68 4.65 28.23
CA SER A 214 0.43 3.94 27.56
C SER A 214 1.70 4.77 27.32
N SER A 215 2.12 5.52 28.34
CA SER A 215 3.35 6.32 28.28
C SER A 215 4.62 5.49 28.08
N SER A 216 4.69 4.26 28.61
CA SER A 216 5.85 3.35 28.40
C SER A 216 5.93 2.89 26.94
N ALA A 217 4.82 2.42 26.38
CA ALA A 217 4.74 2.03 24.97
C ALA A 217 5.04 3.20 24.03
N ALA A 218 4.62 4.42 24.36
CA ALA A 218 4.96 5.62 23.59
C ALA A 218 6.48 5.87 23.55
N ILE A 219 7.19 5.65 24.65
CA ILE A 219 8.67 5.73 24.69
C ILE A 219 9.27 4.62 23.82
N CYS A 220 8.81 3.38 23.96
CA CYS A 220 9.30 2.24 23.17
C CYS A 220 9.17 2.50 21.67
N VAL A 221 7.97 2.90 21.22
CA VAL A 221 7.68 3.22 19.82
C VAL A 221 8.49 4.43 19.34
N LEU A 222 8.69 5.46 20.18
CA LEU A 222 9.50 6.62 19.81
C LEU A 222 10.94 6.22 19.46
N ILE A 223 11.57 5.36 20.27
CA ILE A 223 12.94 4.90 20.04
C ILE A 223 13.03 4.08 18.77
N VAL A 224 12.16 3.08 18.61
CA VAL A 224 12.16 2.19 17.44
C VAL A 224 11.87 2.99 16.17
N ARG A 225 10.91 3.90 16.19
CA ARG A 225 10.56 4.76 15.04
C ARG A 225 11.67 5.72 14.67
N ALA A 226 12.34 6.33 15.65
CA ALA A 226 13.48 7.20 15.39
C ALA A 226 14.60 6.44 14.66
N LEU A 227 14.97 5.27 15.16
CA LEU A 227 16.01 4.44 14.53
C LEU A 227 15.55 3.90 13.18
N ASN A 228 14.29 3.50 13.03
CA ASN A 228 13.71 3.07 11.77
C ASN A 228 13.80 4.17 10.70
N GLN A 229 13.44 5.40 11.03
CA GLN A 229 13.47 6.52 10.07
C GLN A 229 14.89 7.03 9.80
N LEU A 230 15.76 7.10 10.81
CA LEU A 230 17.15 7.58 10.64
C LEU A 230 17.98 6.64 9.78
N TYR A 231 17.77 5.33 9.91
CA TYR A 231 18.54 4.29 9.20
C TYR A 231 17.75 3.58 8.10
N ASP A 232 16.50 3.98 7.87
CA ASP A 232 15.60 3.43 6.85
C ASP A 232 15.56 1.88 6.89
N LEU A 233 15.31 1.34 8.09
CA LEU A 233 15.37 -0.11 8.39
C LEU A 233 14.32 -0.95 7.64
N LYS A 234 13.43 -0.27 6.90
CA LYS A 234 12.32 -0.88 6.16
C LYS A 234 11.41 -1.67 7.11
N LEU A 235 11.22 -1.19 8.35
CA LEU A 235 10.19 -1.69 9.25
C LEU A 235 8.86 -1.05 8.88
N THR A 236 7.81 -1.87 8.83
CA THR A 236 6.42 -1.42 8.78
C THR A 236 6.02 -0.87 10.16
N VAL A 237 4.84 -0.24 10.28
CA VAL A 237 4.32 0.17 11.60
C VAL A 237 4.09 -1.04 12.51
N HIS A 238 3.72 -2.19 11.96
CA HIS A 238 3.63 -3.45 12.71
C HIS A 238 5.01 -3.91 13.19
N GLY A 239 6.03 -3.85 12.33
CA GLY A 239 7.41 -4.15 12.74
C GLY A 239 7.92 -3.22 13.83
N GLU A 240 7.58 -1.92 13.80
CA GLU A 240 7.88 -0.99 14.89
C GLU A 240 7.18 -1.42 16.19
N MET A 241 5.89 -1.73 16.10
CA MET A 241 5.06 -2.18 17.22
C MET A 241 5.60 -3.47 17.85
N ASP A 242 6.00 -4.45 17.04
CA ASP A 242 6.49 -5.74 17.51
C ASP A 242 7.84 -5.63 18.22
N ILE A 243 8.78 -4.83 17.68
CA ILE A 243 10.07 -4.58 18.34
C ILE A 243 9.86 -3.79 19.63
N ALA A 244 8.98 -2.79 19.63
CA ALA A 244 8.64 -2.03 20.82
C ALA A 244 8.03 -2.93 21.92
N TYR A 245 7.08 -3.80 21.55
CA TYR A 245 6.46 -4.76 22.47
C TYR A 245 7.48 -5.74 23.05
N ARG A 246 8.30 -6.35 22.19
CA ARG A 246 9.36 -7.28 22.63
C ARG A 246 10.42 -6.61 23.50
N GLY A 247 10.78 -5.37 23.17
CA GLY A 247 11.66 -4.55 23.99
C GLY A 247 11.07 -4.27 25.38
N GLU A 248 9.77 -3.99 25.45
CA GLU A 248 9.07 -3.71 26.70
C GLU A 248 8.88 -4.94 27.59
N ILE A 249 8.55 -6.11 27.03
CA ILE A 249 8.44 -7.36 27.82
C ILE A 249 9.78 -7.86 28.35
N ASN A 250 10.90 -7.41 27.76
CA ASN A 250 12.23 -7.65 28.30
C ASN A 250 12.51 -6.79 29.55
N THR A 251 11.63 -5.84 29.90
CA THR A 251 11.72 -5.05 31.14
C THR A 251 10.81 -5.62 32.24
N PRO A 252 10.97 -5.19 33.51
CA PRO A 252 10.08 -5.60 34.60
C PRO A 252 8.60 -5.21 34.43
N SER A 253 8.27 -4.30 33.50
CA SER A 253 6.91 -3.74 33.34
C SER A 253 5.88 -4.76 32.79
N ARG A 254 6.33 -5.81 32.08
CA ARG A 254 5.50 -6.90 31.52
C ARG A 254 4.12 -6.46 31.01
N CYS A 255 4.08 -5.36 30.25
CA CYS A 255 2.84 -4.78 29.75
C CYS A 255 2.21 -5.64 28.65
N GLY A 256 0.88 -5.53 28.52
CA GLY A 256 0.12 -6.17 27.46
C GLY A 256 0.39 -5.57 26.08
N ARG A 257 0.02 -6.32 25.03
CA ARG A 257 0.28 -5.95 23.62
C ARG A 257 -0.67 -4.86 23.09
N LEU A 258 -1.74 -4.56 23.83
CA LEU A 258 -2.72 -3.52 23.47
C LEU A 258 -2.08 -2.13 23.41
N ASP A 259 -1.08 -1.88 24.27
CA ASP A 259 -0.52 -0.55 24.49
C ASP A 259 0.34 -0.05 23.32
N GLN A 260 0.95 -0.95 22.56
CA GLN A 260 1.80 -0.58 21.44
C GLN A 260 0.99 -0.11 20.22
N CYS A 261 -0.36 -0.09 20.30
CA CYS A 261 -1.21 0.55 19.30
C CYS A 261 -0.90 2.05 19.08
N VAL A 262 -0.21 2.70 20.03
CA VAL A 262 0.37 4.05 19.85
C VAL A 262 1.22 4.17 18.59
N ALA A 263 1.75 3.05 18.06
CA ALA A 263 2.43 2.99 16.78
C ALA A 263 1.54 3.45 15.61
N PHE A 264 0.22 3.26 15.66
CA PHE A 264 -0.71 3.67 14.60
C PHE A 264 -1.10 5.16 14.66
N GLY A 265 -0.66 5.90 15.67
CA GLY A 265 -0.94 7.32 15.84
C GLY A 265 -2.36 7.57 16.33
N ARG A 266 -2.93 8.74 15.97
CA ARG A 266 -4.26 9.22 16.41
C ARG A 266 -5.45 8.50 15.74
N ARG A 267 -5.22 7.36 15.09
CA ARG A 267 -6.26 6.64 14.35
C ARG A 267 -7.01 5.71 15.28
N VAL A 268 -8.31 5.57 15.02
CA VAL A 268 -9.07 4.46 15.59
C VAL A 268 -8.63 3.18 14.91
N THR A 269 -8.26 2.19 15.70
CA THR A 269 -7.76 0.89 15.25
C THR A 269 -8.48 -0.21 16.00
N LYS A 270 -9.09 -1.13 15.27
CA LYS A 270 -9.58 -2.40 15.81
C LYS A 270 -8.42 -3.38 15.84
N MET A 271 -8.25 -4.08 16.96
CA MET A 271 -7.21 -5.07 17.18
C MET A 271 -7.84 -6.39 17.59
N ILE A 272 -7.48 -7.47 16.90
CA ILE A 272 -7.92 -8.84 17.24
C ILE A 272 -6.72 -9.64 17.74
N PHE A 273 -6.89 -10.25 18.90
CA PHE A 273 -5.87 -11.07 19.57
C PHE A 273 -6.32 -12.54 19.54
N ASP A 274 -5.70 -13.33 18.67
CA ASP A 274 -5.97 -14.76 18.51
C ASP A 274 -4.71 -15.54 18.89
N SER A 275 -4.62 -15.92 20.18
CA SER A 275 -3.39 -16.50 20.75
C SER A 275 -2.20 -15.54 20.60
N ASP A 276 -1.20 -15.89 19.79
CA ASP A 276 -0.02 -15.06 19.54
C ASP A 276 -0.18 -14.18 18.27
N LEU A 277 -1.23 -14.41 17.50
CA LEU A 277 -1.54 -13.67 16.29
C LEU A 277 -2.27 -12.37 16.64
N LEU A 278 -1.78 -11.28 16.06
CA LEU A 278 -2.41 -9.97 16.14
C LEU A 278 -2.81 -9.56 14.72
N SER A 279 -4.08 -9.24 14.53
CA SER A 279 -4.55 -8.55 13.33
C SER A 279 -5.10 -7.17 13.71
N THR A 280 -4.97 -6.22 12.79
CA THR A 280 -5.47 -4.86 13.02
C THR A 280 -6.21 -4.33 11.80
N GLU A 281 -7.26 -3.58 12.05
CA GLU A 281 -8.04 -2.89 11.04
C GLU A 281 -8.17 -1.42 11.44
N SER A 282 -7.82 -0.48 10.55
CA SER A 282 -8.05 0.94 10.83
C SER A 282 -9.52 1.26 10.60
N VAL A 283 -10.13 1.94 11.58
CA VAL A 283 -11.52 2.37 11.54
C VAL A 283 -11.58 3.83 11.17
N ARG A 284 -12.33 4.13 10.11
CA ARG A 284 -12.59 5.50 9.67
C ARG A 284 -13.64 6.14 10.57
N ALA A 285 -13.42 7.40 10.98
CA ALA A 285 -14.46 8.20 11.61
C ALA A 285 -15.18 9.05 10.55
N ALA A 286 -16.48 8.86 10.37
CA ALA A 286 -17.32 9.60 9.41
C ALA A 286 -17.72 11.00 9.91
N SER A 287 -17.55 11.25 11.21
CA SER A 287 -17.78 12.53 11.88
C SER A 287 -16.79 12.71 13.04
N THR A 288 -16.62 13.95 13.51
CA THR A 288 -15.74 14.26 14.64
C THR A 288 -16.41 13.88 15.96
N ILE A 289 -15.70 13.17 16.83
CA ILE A 289 -16.15 12.83 18.20
C ILE A 289 -15.29 13.58 19.22
N TYR A 290 -15.96 14.30 20.11
CA TYR A 290 -15.33 15.03 21.21
C TYR A 290 -15.42 14.21 22.48
N MET A 291 -14.30 14.05 23.18
CA MET A 291 -14.22 13.26 24.41
C MET A 291 -13.37 13.95 25.46
N VAL A 292 -13.57 13.58 26.72
CA VAL A 292 -12.70 13.94 27.84
C VAL A 292 -12.30 12.67 28.56
N VAL A 293 -11.00 12.43 28.67
CA VAL A 293 -10.44 11.43 29.57
C VAL A 293 -10.24 12.09 30.92
N VAL A 294 -10.64 11.43 31.99
CA VAL A 294 -10.57 11.96 33.35
C VAL A 294 -9.69 11.06 34.18
N ASP A 295 -8.59 11.59 34.70
CA ASP A 295 -7.89 10.97 35.81
C ASP A 295 -8.68 11.27 37.09
N LEU A 296 -9.21 10.21 37.72
CA LEU A 296 -10.07 10.32 38.89
C LEU A 296 -9.30 10.76 40.13
N CYS A 297 -7.95 10.79 40.05
CA CYS A 297 -7.05 11.12 41.15
C CYS A 297 -7.28 10.26 42.40
N ALA A 298 -7.82 9.06 42.22
CA ALA A 298 -8.03 8.07 43.25
C ALA A 298 -7.01 6.92 43.12
N LYS A 299 -7.04 5.98 44.07
CA LYS A 299 -6.10 4.85 44.14
C LYS A 299 -6.78 3.58 43.65
N LYS A 300 -6.00 2.74 42.96
CA LYS A 300 -6.33 1.36 42.63
C LYS A 300 -5.07 0.50 42.54
N ASP A 301 -5.21 -0.80 42.76
CA ASP A 301 -4.17 -1.79 42.49
C ASP A 301 -4.46 -2.57 41.19
N THR A 302 -3.84 -2.12 40.11
CA THR A 302 -3.93 -2.78 38.80
C THR A 302 -3.47 -4.24 38.85
N LYS A 303 -2.47 -4.59 39.68
CA LYS A 303 -1.94 -5.95 39.73
C LYS A 303 -2.93 -6.90 40.39
N GLU A 304 -3.60 -6.46 41.45
CA GLU A 304 -4.62 -7.27 42.12
C GLU A 304 -5.85 -7.45 41.22
N ILE A 305 -6.31 -6.39 40.53
CA ILE A 305 -7.40 -6.52 39.54
C ILE A 305 -7.06 -7.57 38.50
N LEU A 306 -5.87 -7.47 37.89
CA LEU A 306 -5.46 -8.43 36.86
C LEU A 306 -5.38 -9.84 37.44
N LYS A 307 -4.81 -10.03 38.63
CA LYS A 307 -4.76 -11.33 39.29
C LYS A 307 -6.15 -11.93 39.47
N CYS A 308 -7.10 -11.20 40.07
CA CYS A 308 -8.47 -11.68 40.28
C CYS A 308 -9.17 -12.06 38.96
N LEU A 309 -9.03 -11.25 37.92
CA LEU A 309 -9.67 -11.54 36.61
C LEU A 309 -9.00 -12.72 35.89
N ASN A 310 -7.67 -12.87 35.99
CA ASN A 310 -6.94 -13.96 35.35
C ASN A 310 -7.24 -15.32 36.00
N GLU A 311 -7.67 -15.37 37.27
CA GLU A 311 -8.07 -16.62 37.95
C GLU A 311 -9.26 -17.33 37.29
N ALA A 312 -10.09 -16.61 36.54
CA ALA A 312 -11.21 -17.18 35.78
C ALA A 312 -10.76 -17.87 34.46
N TYR A 313 -9.50 -17.71 34.06
CA TYR A 313 -8.92 -18.27 32.84
C TYR A 313 -7.86 -19.35 33.16
N PRO A 314 -7.55 -20.25 32.20
CA PRO A 314 -8.17 -20.42 30.89
C PRO A 314 -9.45 -21.27 30.91
N PHE A 315 -9.74 -21.98 32.00
CA PHE A 315 -10.88 -22.88 32.12
C PHE A 315 -11.85 -22.38 33.20
N PRO A 316 -13.11 -22.05 32.86
CA PRO A 316 -14.03 -21.48 33.83
C PRO A 316 -14.48 -22.52 34.86
N ARG A 317 -14.45 -22.17 36.14
CA ARG A 317 -14.80 -23.08 37.27
C ARG A 317 -16.27 -23.03 37.66
N GLY A 318 -16.99 -21.99 37.26
CA GLY A 318 -18.40 -21.75 37.60
C GLY A 318 -19.05 -20.70 36.70
N ASP A 319 -20.26 -20.29 37.05
CA ASP A 319 -21.04 -19.34 36.25
C ASP A 319 -20.41 -17.96 36.17
N SER A 320 -19.80 -17.46 37.26
CA SER A 320 -19.12 -16.16 37.27
C SER A 320 -17.91 -16.13 36.31
N ASP A 321 -17.12 -17.21 36.26
CA ASP A 321 -15.99 -17.32 35.33
C ASP A 321 -16.50 -17.37 33.87
N ARG A 322 -17.56 -18.14 33.60
CA ARG A 322 -18.21 -18.19 32.27
C ARG A 322 -18.76 -16.83 31.85
N ALA A 323 -19.36 -16.08 32.78
CA ALA A 323 -19.85 -14.74 32.52
C ALA A 323 -18.70 -13.78 32.18
N LEU A 324 -17.55 -13.88 32.87
CA LEU A 324 -16.36 -13.09 32.51
C LEU A 324 -15.83 -13.46 31.12
N HIS A 325 -15.78 -14.75 30.77
CA HIS A 325 -15.39 -15.21 29.43
C HIS A 325 -16.30 -14.61 28.36
N ALA A 326 -17.62 -14.60 28.59
CA ALA A 326 -18.57 -13.98 27.68
C ALA A 326 -18.39 -12.45 27.61
N LEU A 327 -18.17 -11.79 28.75
CA LEU A 327 -17.95 -10.35 28.86
C LEU A 327 -16.74 -9.90 28.04
N LEU A 328 -15.58 -10.55 28.21
CA LEU A 328 -14.33 -10.21 27.50
C LEU A 328 -14.28 -10.80 26.07
N GLY A 329 -15.11 -11.81 25.79
CA GLY A 329 -15.23 -12.49 24.51
C GLY A 329 -16.40 -11.98 23.66
N GLU A 330 -17.43 -12.82 23.48
CA GLU A 330 -18.52 -12.60 22.52
C GLU A 330 -19.32 -11.30 22.75
N ILE A 331 -19.51 -10.89 24.00
CA ILE A 331 -20.21 -9.62 24.30
C ILE A 331 -19.34 -8.45 23.85
N ASN A 332 -18.06 -8.46 24.23
CA ASN A 332 -17.11 -7.42 23.85
C ASN A 332 -16.88 -7.34 22.33
N GLN A 333 -16.79 -8.47 21.62
CA GLN A 333 -16.68 -8.50 20.15
C GLN A 333 -17.85 -7.77 19.49
N ARG A 334 -19.09 -8.02 19.94
CA ARG A 334 -20.28 -7.31 19.45
C ARG A 334 -20.22 -5.82 19.74
N VAL A 335 -19.89 -5.43 20.97
CA VAL A 335 -19.76 -4.01 21.36
C VAL A 335 -18.71 -3.29 20.49
N CYS A 336 -17.55 -3.92 20.27
CA CYS A 336 -16.51 -3.37 19.40
C CYS A 336 -16.98 -3.23 17.95
N GLN A 337 -17.75 -4.20 17.44
CA GLN A 337 -18.31 -4.16 16.09
C GLN A 337 -19.36 -3.05 15.94
N ASP A 338 -20.28 -2.92 16.89
CA ASP A 338 -21.29 -1.87 16.90
C ASP A 338 -20.63 -0.48 16.97
N ALA A 339 -19.64 -0.31 17.84
CA ALA A 339 -18.87 0.94 17.95
C ALA A 339 -18.08 1.25 16.67
N GLN A 340 -17.48 0.25 16.03
CA GLN A 340 -16.83 0.40 14.72
C GLN A 340 -17.82 0.89 13.67
N GLN A 341 -19.03 0.31 13.62
CA GLN A 341 -20.06 0.69 12.67
C GLN A 341 -20.54 2.14 12.91
N ILE A 342 -20.81 2.51 14.17
CA ILE A 342 -21.19 3.87 14.56
C ILE A 342 -20.15 4.88 14.05
N LEU A 343 -18.87 4.64 14.34
CA LEU A 343 -17.79 5.53 13.91
C LEU A 343 -17.66 5.60 12.38
N ALA A 344 -17.81 4.48 11.68
CA ALA A 344 -17.56 4.39 10.24
C ALA A 344 -18.71 4.92 9.37
N GLU A 345 -19.95 4.87 9.83
CA GLU A 345 -21.13 5.11 9.01
C GLU A 345 -21.89 6.39 9.39
N GLU A 346 -21.83 6.82 10.65
CA GLU A 346 -22.62 7.96 11.14
C GLU A 346 -21.97 9.30 10.79
N LYS A 347 -22.60 10.04 9.87
CA LYS A 347 -22.11 11.31 9.35
C LYS A 347 -22.49 12.50 10.24
N ASP A 348 -23.51 12.35 11.09
CA ASP A 348 -23.86 13.36 12.08
C ASP A 348 -23.10 13.12 13.38
N GLY A 349 -22.16 14.00 13.70
CA GLY A 349 -21.32 13.88 14.90
C GLY A 349 -22.10 13.86 16.22
N ARG A 350 -23.28 14.51 16.29
CA ARG A 350 -24.12 14.48 17.50
C ARG A 350 -24.76 13.12 17.68
N VAL A 351 -25.33 12.56 16.61
CA VAL A 351 -25.93 11.22 16.63
C VAL A 351 -24.88 10.16 16.90
N ALA A 352 -23.68 10.30 16.32
CA ALA A 352 -22.56 9.41 16.57
C ALA A 352 -22.13 9.45 18.04
N ALA A 353 -22.01 10.65 18.63
CA ALA A 353 -21.69 10.84 20.04
C ALA A 353 -22.77 10.25 20.97
N GLU A 354 -24.05 10.39 20.64
CA GLU A 354 -25.16 9.80 21.41
C GLU A 354 -25.10 8.27 21.41
N LYS A 355 -25.01 7.65 20.23
CA LYS A 355 -24.91 6.18 20.08
C LYS A 355 -23.66 5.62 20.78
N LEU A 356 -22.51 6.30 20.63
CA LEU A 356 -21.26 5.87 21.25
C LEU A 356 -21.33 6.00 22.79
N GLY A 357 -21.89 7.10 23.28
CA GLY A 357 -22.11 7.32 24.72
C GLY A 357 -23.02 6.25 25.33
N GLU A 358 -24.14 5.95 24.68
CA GLU A 358 -25.06 4.88 25.11
C GLU A 358 -24.36 3.51 25.15
N ALA A 359 -23.54 3.21 24.13
CA ALA A 359 -22.74 1.98 24.09
C ALA A 359 -21.73 1.91 25.24
N MET A 360 -21.07 3.03 25.58
CA MET A 360 -20.15 3.10 26.72
C MET A 360 -20.87 2.88 28.06
N THR A 361 -22.03 3.50 28.25
CA THR A 361 -22.83 3.32 29.47
C THR A 361 -23.27 1.87 29.63
N LYS A 362 -23.81 1.24 28.59
CA LYS A 362 -24.18 -0.19 28.63
C LYS A 362 -22.98 -1.11 28.86
N ALA A 363 -21.82 -0.78 28.30
CA ALA A 363 -20.59 -1.53 28.53
C ALA A 363 -20.13 -1.42 30.00
N GLN A 364 -20.26 -0.23 30.61
CA GLN A 364 -19.95 -0.04 32.03
C GLN A 364 -20.93 -0.81 32.92
N GLU A 365 -22.24 -0.72 32.68
CA GLU A 365 -23.25 -1.44 33.46
C GLU A 365 -23.00 -2.96 33.46
N ARG A 366 -22.68 -3.54 32.30
CA ARG A 366 -22.33 -4.96 32.18
C ARG A 366 -21.02 -5.31 32.90
N TRP A 367 -20.04 -4.41 32.84
CA TRP A 367 -18.80 -4.56 33.61
C TRP A 367 -19.09 -4.59 35.10
N ASP A 368 -19.94 -3.69 35.58
CA ASP A 368 -20.32 -3.57 36.98
C ASP A 368 -21.05 -4.84 37.47
N GLU A 369 -21.94 -5.39 36.64
CA GLU A 369 -22.67 -6.61 36.95
C GLU A 369 -21.76 -7.84 37.04
N ILE A 370 -20.83 -8.02 36.08
CA ILE A 370 -20.10 -9.27 35.89
C ILE A 370 -18.71 -9.25 36.54
N ALA A 371 -17.95 -8.18 36.36
CA ALA A 371 -16.54 -8.13 36.76
C ALA A 371 -16.35 -7.66 38.20
N VAL A 372 -17.17 -6.73 38.71
CA VAL A 372 -17.04 -6.22 40.08
C VAL A 372 -17.12 -7.32 41.14
N PRO A 373 -18.02 -8.31 41.06
CA PRO A 373 -18.07 -9.41 42.04
C PRO A 373 -16.78 -10.23 42.14
N LEU A 374 -15.95 -10.26 41.08
CA LEU A 374 -14.68 -11.00 41.07
C LEU A 374 -13.54 -10.26 41.77
N CYS A 375 -13.63 -8.94 41.91
CA CYS A 375 -12.64 -8.12 42.60
C CYS A 375 -13.29 -6.90 43.28
N PRO A 376 -14.18 -7.12 44.26
CA PRO A 376 -15.07 -6.05 44.76
C PRO A 376 -14.32 -4.92 45.47
N HIS A 377 -13.18 -5.23 46.09
CA HIS A 377 -12.37 -4.24 46.82
C HIS A 377 -11.65 -3.23 45.90
N GLU A 378 -11.46 -3.55 44.61
CA GLU A 378 -10.84 -2.65 43.63
C GLU A 378 -11.82 -2.13 42.57
N LEU A 379 -12.80 -2.96 42.16
CA LEU A 379 -13.67 -2.65 41.02
C LEU A 379 -14.97 -1.92 41.38
N THR A 380 -15.34 -1.81 42.67
CA THR A 380 -16.53 -1.04 43.09
C THR A 380 -16.47 0.44 42.68
N ALA A 381 -15.27 0.99 42.48
CA ALA A 381 -15.01 2.27 41.81
C ALA A 381 -15.96 3.45 42.19
N PRO A 382 -16.09 3.80 43.48
CA PRO A 382 -17.04 4.83 43.91
C PRO A 382 -16.80 6.21 43.29
N SER A 383 -15.54 6.56 43.00
CA SER A 383 -15.21 7.85 42.36
C SER A 383 -15.63 7.87 40.90
N LEU A 384 -15.45 6.74 40.19
CA LEU A 384 -15.93 6.55 38.82
C LEU A 384 -17.45 6.73 38.74
N HIS A 385 -18.22 6.02 39.56
CA HIS A 385 -19.69 6.10 39.50
C HIS A 385 -20.21 7.48 39.91
N ARG A 386 -19.56 8.15 40.87
CA ARG A 386 -19.88 9.54 41.22
C ARG A 386 -19.69 10.48 40.03
N LEU A 387 -18.61 10.30 39.26
CA LEU A 387 -18.38 11.09 38.04
C LEU A 387 -19.43 10.79 36.98
N LEU A 388 -19.67 9.51 36.64
CA LEU A 388 -20.60 9.11 35.58
C LEU A 388 -22.05 9.53 35.85
N THR A 389 -22.44 9.63 37.11
CA THR A 389 -23.80 10.04 37.52
C THR A 389 -23.94 11.52 37.84
N HIS A 390 -22.86 12.31 37.75
CA HIS A 390 -22.84 13.71 38.18
C HIS A 390 -23.85 14.59 37.42
N PRO A 391 -24.81 15.25 38.10
CA PRO A 391 -25.90 15.98 37.43
C PRO A 391 -25.44 17.07 36.46
N SER A 392 -24.38 17.81 36.80
CA SER A 392 -23.85 18.87 35.93
C SER A 392 -23.25 18.32 34.63
N LEU A 393 -22.71 17.10 34.65
CA LEU A 393 -22.12 16.48 33.45
C LEU A 393 -23.18 15.98 32.48
N LYS A 394 -24.34 15.49 32.98
CA LYS A 394 -25.43 14.92 32.15
C LYS A 394 -25.93 15.83 31.02
N LYS A 395 -25.76 17.15 31.16
CA LYS A 395 -26.14 18.14 30.13
C LYS A 395 -25.16 18.16 28.95
N HIS A 396 -23.91 17.81 29.19
CA HIS A 396 -22.79 17.98 28.24
C HIS A 396 -22.26 16.66 27.69
N VAL A 397 -22.44 15.56 28.44
CA VAL A 397 -22.02 14.21 28.05
C VAL A 397 -23.18 13.36 27.57
N THR A 398 -22.90 12.44 26.65
CA THR A 398 -23.85 11.44 26.17
C THR A 398 -23.68 10.08 26.86
N GLY A 399 -22.50 9.82 27.42
CA GLY A 399 -22.20 8.62 28.20
C GLY A 399 -20.71 8.52 28.54
N GLY A 400 -20.31 7.43 29.18
CA GLY A 400 -18.94 7.22 29.60
C GLY A 400 -18.71 5.89 30.32
N LYS A 401 -17.44 5.55 30.53
CA LYS A 401 -17.00 4.32 31.19
C LYS A 401 -15.60 4.49 31.82
N GLY A 402 -15.19 3.55 32.67
CA GLY A 402 -13.80 3.45 33.14
C GLY A 402 -12.85 2.97 32.05
N VAL A 403 -11.55 3.22 32.23
CA VAL A 403 -10.48 2.98 31.23
C VAL A 403 -9.37 2.09 31.79
N GLY A 404 -8.72 1.32 30.91
CA GLY A 404 -7.58 0.48 31.27
C GLY A 404 -8.03 -0.71 32.10
N SER A 405 -7.41 -0.95 33.26
CA SER A 405 -7.84 -2.04 34.15
C SER A 405 -9.12 -1.75 34.95
N GLN A 406 -9.89 -0.72 34.57
CA GLN A 406 -11.11 -0.28 35.28
C GLN A 406 -10.79 0.19 36.73
N GLY A 407 -11.78 0.21 37.62
CA GLY A 407 -11.62 0.74 38.99
C GLY A 407 -11.49 2.27 39.04
N ASP A 408 -11.09 2.80 40.20
CA ASP A 408 -10.97 4.24 40.48
C ASP A 408 -9.69 4.89 39.89
N GLY A 409 -9.28 4.45 38.70
CA GLY A 409 -8.11 4.99 38.00
C GLY A 409 -8.45 6.16 37.07
N SER A 410 -9.16 5.86 36.00
CA SER A 410 -9.48 6.86 34.97
C SER A 410 -10.79 6.51 34.28
N ALA A 411 -11.47 7.55 33.78
CA ALA A 411 -12.72 7.45 33.05
C ALA A 411 -12.60 8.11 31.67
N GLN A 412 -13.54 7.80 30.79
CA GLN A 412 -13.75 8.52 29.54
C GLN A 412 -15.20 8.93 29.40
N LEU A 413 -15.41 10.14 28.89
CA LEU A 413 -16.70 10.77 28.69
C LEU A 413 -16.83 11.19 27.23
N VAL A 414 -17.96 10.89 26.61
CA VAL A 414 -18.30 11.34 25.25
C VAL A 414 -19.09 12.63 25.36
N CYS A 415 -18.65 13.69 24.67
CA CYS A 415 -19.24 15.02 24.71
C CYS A 415 -20.14 15.26 23.49
N ARG A 416 -21.20 16.06 23.66
CA ARG A 416 -22.16 16.39 22.59
C ARG A 416 -21.58 17.31 21.50
N SER A 417 -20.60 18.14 21.85
CA SER A 417 -19.95 19.09 20.96
C SER A 417 -18.60 19.55 21.52
N GLU A 418 -17.85 20.34 20.74
CA GLU A 418 -16.62 21.00 21.20
C GLU A 418 -16.89 21.96 22.37
N ALA A 419 -17.98 22.73 22.32
CA ALA A 419 -18.37 23.64 23.41
C ALA A 419 -18.68 22.86 24.70
N ASP A 420 -19.37 21.72 24.56
CA ASP A 420 -19.65 20.83 25.70
C ASP A 420 -18.37 20.18 26.24
N GLN A 421 -17.39 19.87 25.39
CA GLN A 421 -16.09 19.36 25.82
C GLN A 421 -15.38 20.37 26.74
N GLU A 422 -15.40 21.66 26.40
CA GLU A 422 -14.83 22.72 27.24
C GLU A 422 -15.56 22.86 28.59
N GLU A 423 -16.90 22.77 28.61
CA GLU A 423 -17.66 22.78 29.85
C GLU A 423 -17.39 21.55 30.72
N VAL A 424 -17.28 20.35 30.12
CA VAL A 424 -16.90 19.13 30.83
C VAL A 424 -15.53 19.28 31.47
N VAL A 425 -14.55 19.85 30.76
CA VAL A 425 -13.21 20.13 31.32
C VAL A 425 -13.30 21.02 32.56
N LYS A 426 -14.11 22.09 32.53
CA LYS A 426 -14.30 22.98 33.69
C LYS A 426 -14.95 22.25 34.86
N ILE A 427 -16.00 21.47 34.60
CA ILE A 427 -16.71 20.70 35.62
C ILE A 427 -15.77 19.68 36.26
N VAL A 428 -15.03 18.90 35.47
CA VAL A 428 -14.08 17.90 35.97
C VAL A 428 -13.02 18.53 36.87
N LYS A 429 -12.46 19.69 36.49
CA LYS A 429 -11.52 20.44 37.34
C LYS A 429 -12.15 20.88 38.67
N SER A 430 -13.42 21.29 38.66
CA SER A 430 -14.14 21.66 39.88
C SER A 430 -14.36 20.47 40.83
N LEU A 431 -14.27 19.24 40.33
CA LEU A 431 -14.35 18.01 41.11
C LEU A 431 -12.98 17.54 41.63
N SER A 432 -11.93 18.36 41.51
CA SER A 432 -10.54 18.01 41.87
C SER A 432 -10.01 16.79 41.12
N MET A 433 -10.45 16.63 39.88
CA MET A 433 -10.01 15.60 38.95
C MET A 433 -9.28 16.24 37.77
N GLU A 434 -8.43 15.48 37.07
CA GLU A 434 -7.62 16.00 35.98
C GLU A 434 -8.19 15.60 34.61
N PRO A 435 -8.70 16.55 33.81
CA PRO A 435 -9.22 16.26 32.48
C PRO A 435 -8.14 16.32 31.41
N LEU A 436 -8.28 15.46 30.40
CA LEU A 436 -7.50 15.44 29.18
C LEU A 436 -8.46 15.45 27.98
N LYS A 437 -8.38 16.48 27.15
CA LYS A 437 -9.17 16.56 25.92
C LYS A 437 -8.68 15.53 24.91
N LEU A 438 -9.63 14.83 24.31
CA LEU A 438 -9.41 13.89 23.23
C LEU A 438 -10.41 14.17 22.12
N THR A 439 -9.93 14.32 20.89
CA THR A 439 -10.78 14.48 19.72
C THR A 439 -10.45 13.39 18.71
N ILE A 440 -11.45 12.58 18.35
CA ILE A 440 -11.36 11.68 17.20
C ILE A 440 -11.78 12.50 15.98
N PRO A 441 -10.85 12.91 15.09
CA PRO A 441 -11.18 13.77 13.98
C PRO A 441 -11.95 13.00 12.90
N GLU A 442 -12.89 13.67 12.24
CA GLU A 442 -13.45 13.20 10.99
C GLU A 442 -12.33 12.89 9.99
N GLN A 443 -12.34 11.69 9.44
CA GLN A 443 -11.47 11.32 8.33
C GLN A 443 -12.18 11.60 7.01
N LYS A 444 -11.68 12.60 6.27
CA LYS A 444 -12.25 13.04 5.00
C LYS A 444 -12.26 11.92 3.96
N ALA A 445 -13.36 11.83 3.23
CA ALA A 445 -13.47 10.94 2.07
C ALA A 445 -12.57 11.46 0.95
N VAL A 446 -12.19 10.58 0.03
CA VAL A 446 -11.53 10.98 -1.20
C VAL A 446 -12.59 11.50 -2.16
N ARG A 447 -12.66 12.83 -2.32
CA ARG A 447 -13.65 13.51 -3.19
C ARG A 447 -13.05 14.10 -4.46
N THR A 448 -11.74 14.34 -4.43
CA THR A 448 -11.00 14.97 -5.53
C THR A 448 -10.07 13.95 -6.18
N ALA A 449 -10.02 13.97 -7.51
CA ALA A 449 -9.06 13.21 -8.31
C ALA A 449 -8.15 14.15 -9.12
N ILE A 450 -6.90 13.76 -9.33
CA ILE A 450 -5.96 14.40 -10.25
C ILE A 450 -5.62 13.42 -11.35
N VAL A 451 -5.72 13.87 -12.60
CA VAL A 451 -5.33 13.10 -13.79
C VAL A 451 -4.37 13.91 -14.65
N PRO A 452 -3.07 13.60 -14.61
CA PRO A 452 -2.08 14.27 -15.44
C PRO A 452 -2.17 13.83 -16.91
N ILE A 453 -2.42 14.77 -17.83
CA ILE A 453 -2.48 14.57 -19.29
C ILE A 453 -1.80 15.71 -20.08
N ALA A 454 -0.89 16.43 -19.44
CA ALA A 454 -0.10 17.52 -20.04
C ALA A 454 1.28 17.07 -20.55
N GLY A 455 1.70 15.85 -20.21
CA GLY A 455 3.06 15.35 -20.43
C GLY A 455 3.34 14.96 -21.88
N ALA A 456 4.62 15.06 -22.27
CA ALA A 456 5.10 14.41 -23.48
C ALA A 456 5.13 12.89 -23.24
N CYS A 457 4.61 12.09 -24.17
CA CYS A 457 4.65 10.63 -24.11
C CYS A 457 5.70 10.12 -25.12
N PRO A 458 6.99 9.97 -24.72
CA PRO A 458 8.07 9.73 -25.66
C PRO A 458 8.02 8.32 -26.24
N GLY A 459 7.45 7.35 -25.51
CA GLY A 459 7.32 5.96 -25.94
C GLY A 459 6.48 5.79 -27.22
N ILE A 460 5.60 6.75 -27.50
CA ILE A 460 4.76 6.77 -28.70
C ILE A 460 5.07 7.94 -29.64
N TRP A 461 6.21 8.60 -29.47
CA TRP A 461 6.66 9.59 -30.45
C TRP A 461 6.81 8.92 -31.84
N PRO A 462 6.41 9.55 -32.96
CA PRO A 462 5.88 10.91 -33.09
C PRO A 462 4.37 11.02 -32.94
N ALA A 463 3.63 9.91 -32.82
CA ALA A 463 2.17 9.92 -32.78
C ALA A 463 1.63 10.82 -31.65
N SER A 464 2.32 10.84 -30.50
CA SER A 464 2.01 11.74 -29.38
C SER A 464 2.11 13.24 -29.68
N LYS A 465 2.65 13.66 -30.83
CA LYS A 465 2.58 15.06 -31.29
C LYS A 465 1.17 15.47 -31.70
N CYS A 466 0.39 14.53 -32.23
CA CYS A 466 -0.94 14.78 -32.78
C CYS A 466 -2.05 14.22 -31.90
N LEU A 467 -1.81 13.11 -31.20
CA LEU A 467 -2.83 12.39 -30.48
C LEU A 467 -2.26 11.83 -29.17
N GLY A 468 -2.79 12.31 -28.04
CA GLY A 468 -2.39 11.82 -26.72
C GLY A 468 -2.87 10.38 -26.47
N PRO A 469 -2.13 9.59 -25.68
CA PRO A 469 -2.49 8.19 -25.41
C PRO A 469 -3.82 8.06 -24.63
N TRP A 470 -4.20 9.09 -23.86
CA TRP A 470 -5.49 9.16 -23.17
C TRP A 470 -6.71 9.21 -24.13
N LEU A 471 -6.49 9.57 -25.40
CA LEU A 471 -7.52 9.54 -26.44
C LEU A 471 -7.64 8.17 -27.14
N PHE A 472 -6.88 7.16 -26.71
CA PHE A 472 -6.93 5.84 -27.33
C PHE A 472 -8.38 5.29 -27.35
N PRO A 473 -8.89 4.84 -28.51
CA PRO A 473 -10.27 4.37 -28.63
C PRO A 473 -10.45 3.01 -27.94
N VAL A 474 -11.43 2.94 -27.05
CA VAL A 474 -11.80 1.74 -26.29
C VAL A 474 -13.26 1.39 -26.58
N ARG A 475 -13.52 0.14 -26.96
CA ARG A 475 -14.88 -0.37 -27.15
C ARG A 475 -15.48 -0.86 -25.83
N SER A 476 -16.66 -0.35 -25.47
CA SER A 476 -17.40 -0.70 -24.25
C SER A 476 -18.90 -0.65 -24.52
N ARG A 477 -19.64 -1.72 -24.15
CA ARG A 477 -21.12 -1.76 -24.25
C ARG A 477 -21.66 -1.31 -25.62
N GLY A 478 -21.00 -1.72 -26.70
CA GLY A 478 -21.37 -1.34 -28.07
C GLY A 478 -20.88 0.04 -28.54
N LEU A 479 -20.33 0.87 -27.65
CA LEU A 479 -19.80 2.20 -27.94
C LEU A 479 -18.28 2.18 -28.06
N VAL A 480 -17.72 3.07 -28.88
CA VAL A 480 -16.27 3.35 -28.90
C VAL A 480 -16.05 4.72 -28.29
N LYS A 481 -15.23 4.79 -27.24
CA LYS A 481 -14.95 6.02 -26.50
C LYS A 481 -13.47 6.17 -26.16
N PRO A 482 -12.96 7.39 -25.98
CA PRO A 482 -11.61 7.62 -25.50
C PRO A 482 -11.34 6.97 -24.13
N ALA A 483 -10.13 6.47 -23.90
CA ALA A 483 -9.71 5.90 -22.63
C ALA A 483 -9.91 6.86 -21.44
N ILE A 484 -9.71 8.17 -21.64
CA ILE A 484 -9.98 9.18 -20.61
C ILE A 484 -11.46 9.26 -20.20
N ALA A 485 -12.40 9.06 -21.13
CA ALA A 485 -13.82 9.03 -20.83
C ALA A 485 -14.15 7.84 -19.92
N TRP A 486 -13.57 6.67 -20.21
CA TRP A 486 -13.68 5.49 -19.34
C TRP A 486 -13.19 5.79 -17.91
N LEU A 487 -11.99 6.37 -17.76
CA LEU A 487 -11.43 6.69 -16.45
C LEU A 487 -12.31 7.69 -15.68
N CYS A 488 -12.78 8.74 -16.36
CA CYS A 488 -13.66 9.74 -15.75
C CYS A 488 -15.03 9.17 -15.33
N GLU A 489 -15.58 8.24 -16.10
CA GLU A 489 -16.78 7.50 -15.71
C GLU A 489 -16.55 6.65 -14.45
N GLU A 490 -15.45 5.89 -14.38
CA GLU A 490 -15.13 5.10 -13.19
C GLU A 490 -15.00 5.96 -11.95
N MET A 491 -14.32 7.11 -12.06
CA MET A 491 -14.18 8.08 -10.97
C MET A 491 -15.53 8.67 -10.57
N SER A 492 -16.33 9.11 -11.54
CA SER A 492 -17.64 9.72 -11.29
C SER A 492 -18.61 8.74 -10.61
N ALA A 493 -18.64 7.48 -11.07
CA ALA A 493 -19.47 6.42 -10.52
C ALA A 493 -19.00 5.99 -9.11
N ALA A 494 -17.70 6.05 -8.84
CA ALA A 494 -17.13 5.73 -7.53
C ALA A 494 -17.26 6.88 -6.50
N GLY A 495 -17.95 7.97 -6.85
CA GLY A 495 -18.25 9.07 -5.92
C GLY A 495 -17.23 10.20 -5.91
N ILE A 496 -16.32 10.28 -6.89
CA ILE A 496 -15.48 11.47 -7.06
C ILE A 496 -16.36 12.65 -7.49
N GLU A 497 -16.22 13.75 -6.75
CA GLU A 497 -17.00 14.98 -6.89
C GLU A 497 -16.26 16.00 -7.77
N LYS A 498 -14.92 16.01 -7.73
CA LYS A 498 -14.07 16.95 -8.49
C LYS A 498 -12.93 16.22 -9.20
N ILE A 499 -12.79 16.43 -10.50
CA ILE A 499 -11.71 15.85 -11.32
C ILE A 499 -10.84 16.99 -11.84
N LEU A 500 -9.58 17.02 -11.41
CA LEU A 500 -8.54 17.95 -11.86
C LEU A 500 -7.78 17.32 -13.02
N LEU A 501 -8.08 17.78 -14.24
CA LEU A 501 -7.30 17.39 -15.42
C LEU A 501 -6.11 18.35 -15.56
N VAL A 502 -4.89 17.83 -15.42
CA VAL A 502 -3.68 18.64 -15.67
C VAL A 502 -3.41 18.61 -17.17
N VAL A 503 -3.54 19.76 -17.83
CA VAL A 503 -3.59 19.90 -19.28
C VAL A 503 -2.58 20.94 -19.77
N ASN A 504 -2.13 20.81 -21.02
CA ASN A 504 -1.55 21.92 -21.77
C ASN A 504 -2.65 22.55 -22.65
N HIS A 505 -2.30 23.57 -23.44
CA HIS A 505 -3.27 24.25 -24.30
C HIS A 505 -4.03 23.32 -25.26
N THR A 506 -3.34 22.42 -25.95
CA THR A 506 -3.95 21.49 -26.92
C THR A 506 -4.89 20.53 -26.21
N THR A 507 -4.44 19.90 -25.13
CA THR A 507 -5.25 18.95 -24.37
C THR A 507 -6.46 19.63 -23.71
N GLU A 508 -6.33 20.88 -23.26
CA GLU A 508 -7.45 21.66 -22.71
C GLU A 508 -8.57 21.85 -23.74
N VAL A 509 -8.21 22.16 -24.99
CA VAL A 509 -9.18 22.30 -26.11
C VAL A 509 -9.86 20.96 -26.40
N GLU A 510 -9.09 19.87 -26.49
CA GLU A 510 -9.63 18.52 -26.72
C GLU A 510 -10.60 18.08 -25.62
N MET A 511 -10.23 18.29 -24.35
CA MET A 511 -11.07 17.91 -23.21
C MET A 511 -12.30 18.82 -23.07
N THR A 512 -12.20 20.08 -23.48
CA THR A 512 -13.36 20.98 -23.55
C THR A 512 -14.37 20.50 -24.58
N LYS A 513 -13.91 20.11 -25.78
CA LYS A 513 -14.77 19.51 -26.80
C LYS A 513 -15.46 18.24 -26.29
N LEU A 514 -14.68 17.32 -25.69
CA LEU A 514 -15.20 16.03 -25.26
C LEU A 514 -16.19 16.10 -24.09
N PHE A 515 -15.93 16.93 -23.08
CA PHE A 515 -16.70 16.89 -21.82
C PHE A 515 -17.59 18.12 -21.58
N LYS A 516 -17.39 19.22 -22.32
CA LYS A 516 -18.07 20.49 -22.04
C LYS A 516 -18.86 21.05 -23.22
N GLN A 517 -18.79 20.43 -24.39
CA GLN A 517 -19.53 20.85 -25.58
C GLN A 517 -20.50 19.75 -25.98
N ARG A 518 -21.73 20.15 -26.31
CA ARG A 518 -22.75 19.25 -26.84
C ARG A 518 -22.47 19.02 -28.31
N GLU A 519 -22.64 17.80 -28.78
CA GLU A 519 -22.56 17.51 -30.21
C GLU A 519 -23.88 17.87 -30.91
N GLU A 520 -23.81 18.27 -32.19
CA GLU A 520 -25.01 18.59 -32.97
C GLU A 520 -25.86 17.34 -33.20
N VAL A 521 -27.18 17.44 -32.98
CA VAL A 521 -28.12 16.31 -33.12
C VAL A 521 -28.03 15.70 -34.53
N SER A 522 -27.78 16.51 -35.55
CA SER A 522 -27.60 16.03 -36.93
C SER A 522 -26.40 15.10 -37.11
N VAL A 523 -25.35 15.26 -36.30
CA VAL A 523 -24.17 14.38 -36.29
C VAL A 523 -24.51 13.07 -35.57
N LEU A 524 -25.33 13.14 -34.51
CA LEU A 524 -25.74 11.98 -33.71
C LEU A 524 -26.80 11.11 -34.41
N ASN A 525 -27.65 11.70 -35.26
CA ASN A 525 -28.74 11.01 -35.97
C ASN A 525 -28.29 9.85 -36.90
N GLY A 526 -27.02 9.80 -37.30
CA GLY A 526 -26.44 8.73 -38.13
C GLY A 526 -25.74 7.62 -37.35
N VAL A 527 -25.64 7.74 -36.03
CA VAL A 527 -24.97 6.80 -35.13
C VAL A 527 -26.06 6.11 -34.30
N GLY A 528 -26.04 4.77 -34.22
CA GLY A 528 -27.15 3.97 -33.66
C GLY A 528 -27.66 4.42 -32.27
N MET A 529 -28.89 4.01 -31.92
CA MET A 529 -29.67 4.51 -30.78
C MET A 529 -28.89 4.56 -29.44
N HIS A 530 -29.16 5.62 -28.66
CA HIS A 530 -28.62 5.97 -27.32
C HIS A 530 -27.38 6.89 -27.26
N MET A 531 -26.98 7.56 -28.34
CA MET A 531 -25.85 8.51 -28.31
C MET A 531 -26.17 9.85 -27.60
N GLU A 532 -27.40 10.36 -27.71
CA GLU A 532 -27.86 11.54 -26.97
C GLU A 532 -27.79 11.32 -25.45
N ASP A 533 -28.12 10.10 -24.99
CA ASP A 533 -28.03 9.70 -23.59
C ASP A 533 -26.57 9.72 -23.10
N TYR A 534 -25.62 9.35 -23.96
CA TYR A 534 -24.20 9.32 -23.60
C TYR A 534 -23.55 10.71 -23.61
N ASP A 535 -23.98 11.60 -24.50
CA ASP A 535 -23.53 13.00 -24.49
C ASP A 535 -23.92 13.70 -23.18
N GLU A 536 -25.13 13.45 -22.67
CA GLU A 536 -25.54 13.91 -21.32
C GLU A 536 -24.67 13.32 -20.20
N VAL A 537 -24.23 12.06 -20.32
CA VAL A 537 -23.26 11.47 -19.39
C VAL A 537 -21.93 12.24 -19.43
N LEU A 538 -21.39 12.53 -20.61
CA LEU A 538 -20.15 13.30 -20.77
C LEU A 538 -20.26 14.71 -20.19
N LEU A 539 -21.37 15.41 -20.47
CA LEU A 539 -21.64 16.75 -19.91
C LEU A 539 -21.80 16.71 -18.38
N SER A 540 -22.42 15.66 -17.84
CA SER A 540 -22.54 15.46 -16.38
C SER A 540 -21.17 15.28 -15.71
N ILE A 541 -20.26 14.56 -16.37
CA ILE A 541 -18.86 14.41 -15.95
C ILE A 541 -18.12 15.74 -16.11
N GLY A 542 -18.35 16.47 -17.21
CA GLY A 542 -17.77 17.78 -17.48
C GLY A 542 -18.03 18.83 -16.40
N LYS A 543 -19.20 18.77 -15.75
CA LYS A 543 -19.53 19.61 -14.57
C LYS A 543 -18.61 19.35 -13.37
N LYS A 544 -18.01 18.17 -13.28
CA LYS A 544 -17.03 17.79 -12.24
C LYS A 544 -15.59 18.12 -12.64
N ILE A 545 -15.32 18.45 -13.91
CA ILE A 545 -13.97 18.67 -14.43
C ILE A 545 -13.52 20.13 -14.31
N ALA A 546 -12.39 20.32 -13.63
CA ALA A 546 -11.62 21.56 -13.64
C ALA A 546 -10.24 21.34 -14.29
N PHE A 547 -9.77 22.33 -15.03
CA PHE A 547 -8.48 22.29 -15.73
C PHE A 547 -7.39 22.96 -14.90
N VAL A 548 -6.25 22.28 -14.76
CA VAL A 548 -5.03 22.84 -14.17
C VAL A 548 -3.96 22.91 -15.26
N ARG A 549 -3.54 24.12 -15.61
CA ARG A 549 -2.69 24.34 -16.79
C ARG A 549 -1.21 24.15 -16.50
N GLN A 550 -0.57 23.29 -17.29
CA GLN A 550 0.88 23.06 -17.33
C GLN A 550 1.36 23.19 -18.78
N ASP A 551 1.79 24.39 -19.19
CA ASP A 551 2.20 24.65 -20.58
C ASP A 551 3.55 24.00 -20.95
N LYS A 552 4.42 23.76 -19.97
CA LYS A 552 5.71 23.06 -20.17
C LYS A 552 5.63 21.67 -19.53
N PRO A 553 5.82 20.58 -20.29
CA PRO A 553 5.78 19.21 -19.76
C PRO A 553 7.06 18.90 -18.96
N SER A 554 7.22 19.54 -17.80
CA SER A 554 8.46 19.49 -17.02
C SER A 554 8.58 18.20 -16.22
N SER A 555 7.55 17.85 -15.43
CA SER A 555 7.51 16.60 -14.65
C SER A 555 6.13 16.35 -14.02
N ILE A 556 5.89 15.10 -13.62
CA ILE A 556 4.74 14.70 -12.78
C ILE A 556 4.77 15.45 -11.44
N ARG A 557 5.95 15.68 -10.87
CA ARG A 557 6.13 16.42 -9.62
C ARG A 557 5.52 17.81 -9.72
N ASP A 558 5.87 18.54 -10.79
CA ASP A 558 5.39 19.91 -10.98
C ASP A 558 3.88 19.92 -11.30
N ALA A 559 3.38 18.92 -12.04
CA ALA A 559 1.94 18.76 -12.31
C ALA A 559 1.13 18.63 -11.00
N LEU A 560 1.61 17.82 -10.05
CA LEU A 560 0.95 17.65 -8.76
C LEU A 560 1.04 18.91 -7.91
N LEU A 561 2.19 19.60 -7.87
CA LEU A 561 2.35 20.82 -7.09
C LEU A 561 1.40 21.95 -7.53
N LEU A 562 1.03 22.00 -8.82
CA LEU A 562 0.02 22.95 -9.33
C LEU A 562 -1.39 22.67 -8.77
N CYS A 563 -1.67 21.44 -8.38
CA CYS A 563 -2.98 21.01 -7.89
C CYS A 563 -3.17 21.17 -6.37
N GLU A 564 -2.11 21.50 -5.62
CA GLU A 564 -2.15 21.49 -4.14
C GLU A 564 -3.28 22.35 -3.57
N ARG A 565 -3.45 23.57 -4.10
CA ARG A 565 -4.50 24.49 -3.66
C ARG A 565 -5.89 23.94 -3.96
N GLU A 566 -6.05 23.30 -5.11
CA GLU A 566 -7.33 22.78 -5.59
C GLU A 566 -7.82 21.54 -4.84
N VAL A 567 -6.88 20.80 -4.23
CA VAL A 567 -7.14 19.64 -3.34
C VAL A 567 -7.51 20.09 -1.91
N ALA A 568 -7.23 21.35 -1.54
CA ALA A 568 -7.64 21.96 -0.27
C ALA A 568 -7.22 21.19 1.01
N GLY A 569 -6.09 20.49 0.97
CA GLY A 569 -5.60 19.74 2.13
C GLY A 569 -6.40 18.47 2.44
N GLU A 570 -7.18 17.95 1.50
CA GLU A 570 -7.88 16.67 1.60
C GLU A 570 -7.09 15.52 0.95
N PRO A 571 -7.33 14.25 1.33
CA PRO A 571 -6.82 13.12 0.56
C PRO A 571 -7.44 13.08 -0.84
N PHE A 572 -6.66 12.68 -1.84
CA PHE A 572 -7.08 12.71 -3.25
C PHE A 572 -6.64 11.45 -4.00
N LEU A 573 -7.41 11.10 -5.03
CA LEU A 573 -7.05 10.06 -5.99
C LEU A 573 -6.07 10.65 -7.02
N LEU A 574 -4.95 9.99 -7.27
CA LEU A 574 -4.10 10.22 -8.43
C LEU A 574 -4.28 9.05 -9.37
N ALA A 575 -4.68 9.32 -10.62
CA ALA A 575 -4.81 8.31 -11.65
C ALA A 575 -4.04 8.76 -12.90
N TRP A 576 -3.25 7.87 -13.50
CA TRP A 576 -2.55 8.17 -14.74
C TRP A 576 -3.52 8.16 -15.92
N GLY A 577 -3.53 9.25 -16.71
CA GLY A 577 -4.43 9.37 -17.87
C GLY A 577 -4.04 8.51 -19.07
N ASP A 578 -2.79 8.05 -19.12
CA ASP A 578 -2.26 7.14 -20.14
C ASP A 578 -2.36 5.66 -19.74
N HIS A 579 -3.09 5.35 -18.67
CA HIS A 579 -3.32 3.97 -18.24
C HIS A 579 -4.76 3.58 -18.52
N PHE A 580 -4.94 2.51 -19.28
CA PHE A 580 -6.24 1.84 -19.39
C PHE A 580 -6.30 0.68 -18.41
N SER A 581 -7.41 0.54 -17.70
CA SER A 581 -7.61 -0.56 -16.78
C SER A 581 -9.00 -1.15 -16.89
N ARG A 582 -9.09 -2.47 -16.74
CA ARG A 582 -10.37 -3.19 -16.68
C ARG A 582 -10.43 -4.01 -15.40
N SER A 583 -11.50 -3.82 -14.63
CA SER A 583 -11.78 -4.69 -13.49
C SER A 583 -12.19 -6.10 -13.95
N THR A 584 -11.74 -7.10 -13.21
CA THR A 584 -12.22 -8.49 -13.30
C THR A 584 -12.90 -8.91 -11.99
N SER A 585 -13.22 -7.96 -11.11
CA SER A 585 -13.85 -8.28 -9.83
C SER A 585 -15.23 -8.92 -10.06
N PRO A 586 -15.56 -10.04 -9.39
CA PRO A 586 -16.85 -10.71 -9.52
C PRO A 586 -18.06 -9.82 -9.17
N GLU A 587 -17.84 -8.82 -8.33
CA GLU A 587 -18.86 -7.85 -7.88
C GLU A 587 -19.00 -6.65 -8.83
N ASN A 588 -18.33 -6.69 -10.00
CA ASN A 588 -18.37 -5.63 -11.00
C ASN A 588 -17.93 -4.24 -10.49
N ARG A 589 -17.13 -4.21 -9.41
CA ARG A 589 -16.52 -3.00 -8.85
C ARG A 589 -15.44 -2.48 -9.79
N SER A 590 -15.41 -1.18 -10.07
CA SER A 590 -14.34 -0.56 -10.88
C SER A 590 -12.99 -0.62 -10.15
N VAL A 591 -11.89 -0.36 -10.87
CA VAL A 591 -10.56 -0.30 -10.25
C VAL A 591 -10.50 0.85 -9.24
N VAL A 592 -11.11 1.99 -9.58
CA VAL A 592 -11.22 3.14 -8.68
C VAL A 592 -12.02 2.78 -7.42
N ALA A 593 -13.15 2.09 -7.56
CA ALA A 593 -13.99 1.68 -6.43
C ALA A 593 -13.23 0.75 -5.46
N GLN A 594 -12.54 -0.27 -5.99
CA GLN A 594 -11.72 -1.18 -5.18
C GLN A 594 -10.70 -0.42 -4.31
N LEU A 595 -10.10 0.63 -4.87
CA LEU A 595 -9.11 1.46 -4.15
C LEU A 595 -9.77 2.36 -3.10
N LEU A 596 -10.85 3.07 -3.47
CA LEU A 596 -11.56 3.98 -2.55
C LEU A 596 -12.19 3.23 -1.37
N GLU A 597 -12.77 2.05 -1.59
CA GLU A 597 -13.33 1.20 -0.54
C GLU A 597 -12.26 0.76 0.47
N SER A 598 -11.03 0.56 0.00
CA SER A 598 -9.88 0.12 0.81
C SER A 598 -9.19 1.26 1.55
N PHE A 599 -9.51 2.52 1.24
CA PHE A 599 -8.87 3.67 1.87
C PHE A 599 -9.28 3.84 3.33
N ASN A 600 -8.27 3.94 4.20
CA ASN A 600 -8.42 4.07 5.65
C ASN A 600 -7.66 5.28 6.22
N GLY A 601 -7.48 6.32 5.40
CA GLY A 601 -6.74 7.53 5.82
C GLY A 601 -5.21 7.41 5.73
N ARG A 602 -4.68 6.39 5.04
CA ARG A 602 -3.25 6.28 4.71
C ARG A 602 -3.02 6.27 3.20
N PRO A 603 -1.83 6.71 2.75
CA PRO A 603 -1.43 6.58 1.36
C PRO A 603 -1.58 5.13 0.88
N LEU A 604 -2.19 4.96 -0.29
CA LEU A 604 -2.58 3.67 -0.84
C LEU A 604 -2.14 3.59 -2.31
N ALA A 605 -1.51 2.50 -2.71
CA ALA A 605 -1.21 2.19 -4.11
C ALA A 605 -2.08 1.05 -4.63
N ALA A 606 -2.64 1.22 -5.82
CA ALA A 606 -3.16 0.10 -6.60
C ALA A 606 -1.97 -0.72 -7.15
N MET A 607 -2.02 -2.04 -6.99
CA MET A 607 -0.92 -2.94 -7.34
C MET A 607 -1.39 -4.13 -8.19
N HIS A 608 -0.44 -4.70 -8.94
CA HIS A 608 -0.55 -6.04 -9.52
C HIS A 608 0.78 -6.79 -9.40
N CYS A 609 0.77 -8.08 -9.77
CA CYS A 609 1.99 -8.88 -9.90
C CYS A 609 2.47 -8.89 -11.34
N VAL A 610 3.78 -8.70 -11.54
CA VAL A 610 4.42 -8.84 -12.85
C VAL A 610 5.69 -9.67 -12.74
N ASP A 611 6.09 -10.26 -13.86
CA ASP A 611 7.37 -10.97 -14.01
C ASP A 611 8.55 -9.98 -14.05
N LYS A 612 9.72 -10.46 -13.61
CA LYS A 612 10.99 -9.73 -13.59
C LYS A 612 11.40 -9.10 -14.93
N ASP A 613 10.92 -9.63 -16.04
CA ASP A 613 11.15 -9.06 -17.38
C ASP A 613 10.48 -7.69 -17.57
N SER A 614 9.48 -7.35 -16.76
CA SER A 614 8.67 -6.12 -16.91
C SER A 614 9.01 -5.02 -15.91
N LEU A 615 10.03 -5.22 -15.05
CA LEU A 615 10.37 -4.27 -13.98
C LEU A 615 10.84 -2.90 -14.49
N HIS A 616 11.48 -2.86 -15.66
CA HIS A 616 11.96 -1.62 -16.30
C HIS A 616 10.83 -0.66 -16.73
N GLN A 617 9.56 -1.06 -16.58
CA GLN A 617 8.39 -0.32 -17.07
C GLN A 617 7.64 0.41 -15.97
N THR A 618 7.80 0.01 -14.70
CA THR A 618 6.91 0.45 -13.62
C THR A 618 7.64 0.55 -12.29
N GLY A 619 7.03 1.27 -11.34
CA GLY A 619 7.46 1.26 -9.95
C GLY A 619 7.23 -0.13 -9.33
N VAL A 620 8.22 -0.60 -8.58
CA VAL A 620 8.21 -1.92 -7.93
C VAL A 620 8.18 -1.74 -6.41
N TYR A 621 7.42 -2.59 -5.75
CA TYR A 621 7.13 -2.53 -4.33
C TYR A 621 7.56 -3.81 -3.63
N SER A 622 7.92 -3.68 -2.36
CA SER A 622 8.15 -4.81 -1.48
C SER A 622 7.18 -4.80 -0.30
N CYS A 623 6.71 -5.99 0.08
CA CYS A 623 5.92 -6.20 1.27
C CYS A 623 6.59 -7.29 2.10
N LYS A 624 6.97 -6.98 3.35
CA LYS A 624 7.60 -7.95 4.25
C LYS A 624 6.58 -8.79 5.02
N GLU A 625 5.41 -8.21 5.29
CA GLU A 625 4.34 -8.76 6.12
C GLU A 625 3.03 -8.76 5.32
N PRO A 626 2.90 -9.66 4.33
CA PRO A 626 1.71 -9.74 3.51
C PRO A 626 0.49 -10.19 4.34
N PRO A 627 -0.73 -9.79 3.95
CA PRO A 627 -1.95 -10.23 4.61
C PRO A 627 -2.10 -11.75 4.57
N SER A 628 -2.60 -12.33 5.67
CA SER A 628 -2.84 -13.77 5.81
C SER A 628 -4.26 -14.03 6.34
N PRO A 629 -5.08 -14.90 5.70
CA PRO A 629 -4.78 -15.58 4.43
C PRO A 629 -4.63 -14.60 3.27
N LEU A 630 -3.98 -15.04 2.18
CA LEU A 630 -3.80 -14.20 1.00
C LEU A 630 -5.17 -13.81 0.40
N PRO A 631 -5.39 -12.53 0.07
CA PRO A 631 -6.61 -12.10 -0.60
C PRO A 631 -6.57 -12.40 -2.11
N PRO A 632 -7.72 -12.41 -2.80
CA PRO A 632 -7.77 -12.36 -4.26
C PRO A 632 -6.95 -11.17 -4.81
N PRO A 633 -6.36 -11.29 -6.01
CA PRO A 633 -6.38 -12.46 -6.90
C PRO A 633 -5.37 -13.59 -6.53
N LEU A 634 -4.59 -13.49 -5.44
CA LEU A 634 -3.58 -14.50 -5.09
C LEU A 634 -4.11 -15.62 -4.19
N GLY A 635 -5.19 -15.39 -3.44
CA GLY A 635 -5.86 -16.40 -2.62
C GLY A 635 -7.31 -16.68 -3.03
N PRO A 636 -7.98 -17.64 -2.35
CA PRO A 636 -9.32 -18.07 -2.73
C PRO A 636 -10.35 -16.95 -2.51
N SER A 637 -11.28 -16.81 -3.47
CA SER A 637 -12.49 -16.00 -3.28
C SER A 637 -13.51 -16.81 -2.47
N VAL A 638 -13.85 -16.37 -1.27
CA VAL A 638 -14.83 -17.04 -0.40
C VAL A 638 -16.17 -16.28 -0.42
N PRO A 639 -17.27 -16.87 -0.90
CA PRO A 639 -18.59 -16.24 -0.87
C PRO A 639 -19.08 -16.01 0.57
N GLY A 640 -19.68 -14.85 0.86
CA GLY A 640 -20.37 -14.57 2.13
C GLY A 640 -19.49 -14.08 3.29
N VAL A 641 -18.17 -14.06 3.14
CA VAL A 641 -17.28 -13.34 4.08
C VAL A 641 -17.20 -11.89 3.61
N ALA A 642 -17.58 -10.93 4.48
CA ALA A 642 -17.37 -9.52 4.21
C ALA A 642 -15.89 -9.33 3.83
N LYS A 643 -15.62 -8.98 2.57
CA LYS A 643 -14.27 -8.93 2.01
C LYS A 643 -13.41 -8.04 2.92
N ALA A 644 -12.55 -8.67 3.72
CA ALA A 644 -11.57 -7.92 4.48
C ALA A 644 -10.78 -7.08 3.47
N LYS A 645 -10.76 -5.76 3.67
CA LYS A 645 -10.01 -4.80 2.87
C LYS A 645 -8.53 -5.13 3.06
N ALA A 646 -8.01 -6.06 2.26
CA ALA A 646 -6.71 -6.65 2.51
C ALA A 646 -5.61 -5.68 2.05
N LEU A 647 -5.10 -4.94 3.03
CA LEU A 647 -4.06 -3.95 2.84
C LEU A 647 -2.68 -4.61 2.96
N TRP A 648 -1.81 -4.33 2.01
CA TRP A 648 -0.43 -4.81 1.97
C TRP A 648 0.51 -3.74 2.52
N PRO A 649 1.10 -3.89 3.71
CA PRO A 649 2.06 -2.92 4.25
C PRO A 649 3.30 -2.85 3.34
N LEU A 650 3.51 -1.70 2.70
CA LEU A 650 4.66 -1.52 1.80
C LEU A 650 5.90 -1.16 2.62
N ALA A 651 7.00 -1.88 2.38
CA ALA A 651 8.26 -1.72 3.09
C ALA A 651 9.29 -0.92 2.28
N ARG A 652 9.31 -1.06 0.95
CA ARG A 652 10.23 -0.35 0.05
C ARG A 652 9.60 -0.12 -1.33
N LEU A 653 9.96 1.00 -1.96
CA LEU A 653 9.58 1.31 -3.33
C LEU A 653 10.84 1.61 -4.15
N ALA A 654 10.84 1.26 -5.44
CA ALA A 654 11.87 1.66 -6.40
C ALA A 654 11.24 1.97 -7.76
N GLU A 655 11.75 3.01 -8.42
CA GLU A 655 11.34 3.35 -9.79
C GLU A 655 12.16 2.53 -10.78
N LYS A 656 11.48 1.72 -11.60
CA LYS A 656 12.08 0.98 -12.73
C LYS A 656 13.44 0.35 -12.38
N PRO A 657 13.52 -0.45 -11.30
CA PRO A 657 14.77 -1.00 -10.82
C PRO A 657 15.37 -1.99 -11.84
N THR A 658 16.66 -2.25 -11.71
CA THR A 658 17.28 -3.40 -12.37
C THR A 658 16.74 -4.71 -11.78
N ARG A 659 16.91 -5.81 -12.49
CA ARG A 659 16.46 -7.13 -12.04
C ARG A 659 17.16 -7.54 -10.76
N GLU A 660 18.48 -7.34 -10.73
CA GLU A 660 19.36 -7.69 -9.62
C GLU A 660 18.94 -6.90 -8.37
N PHE A 661 18.70 -5.60 -8.51
CA PHE A 661 18.24 -4.77 -7.40
C PHE A 661 16.87 -5.24 -6.88
N ALA A 662 15.94 -5.61 -7.76
CA ALA A 662 14.62 -6.08 -7.34
C ALA A 662 14.70 -7.44 -6.63
N GLU A 663 15.45 -8.39 -7.18
CA GLU A 663 15.67 -9.72 -6.57
C GLU A 663 16.37 -9.62 -5.20
N GLU A 664 17.23 -8.63 -4.98
CA GLU A 664 17.89 -8.43 -3.69
C GLU A 664 17.03 -7.67 -2.66
N HIS A 665 16.22 -6.70 -3.11
CA HIS A 665 15.65 -5.70 -2.20
C HIS A 665 14.13 -5.55 -2.24
N LEU A 666 13.46 -6.13 -3.25
CA LEU A 666 12.04 -5.92 -3.50
C LEU A 666 11.20 -7.20 -3.48
N VAL A 667 11.79 -8.32 -3.06
CA VAL A 667 11.09 -9.60 -2.92
C VAL A 667 10.01 -9.52 -1.84
N THR A 668 8.87 -10.15 -2.13
CA THR A 668 7.74 -10.31 -1.20
C THR A 668 7.58 -11.80 -0.87
N PRO A 669 7.67 -12.24 0.40
CA PRO A 669 7.87 -13.66 0.77
C PRO A 669 6.82 -14.65 0.26
N VAL A 670 5.59 -14.18 0.02
CA VAL A 670 4.46 -15.02 -0.44
C VAL A 670 4.36 -15.11 -1.96
N LEU A 671 5.15 -14.33 -2.69
CA LEU A 671 5.16 -14.38 -4.15
C LEU A 671 6.14 -15.46 -4.63
N PRO A 672 5.79 -16.19 -5.71
CA PRO A 672 6.74 -17.04 -6.41
C PRO A 672 8.00 -16.29 -6.85
N GLU A 673 9.11 -17.00 -6.95
CA GLU A 673 10.38 -16.46 -7.45
C GLU A 673 10.19 -15.83 -8.84
N GLY A 674 10.75 -14.63 -9.03
CA GLY A 674 10.63 -13.87 -10.29
C GLY A 674 9.36 -13.02 -10.42
N LEU A 675 8.38 -13.14 -9.51
CA LEU A 675 7.21 -12.26 -9.47
C LEU A 675 7.37 -11.14 -8.46
N PHE A 676 6.95 -9.93 -8.85
CA PHE A 676 7.08 -8.72 -8.05
C PHE A 676 5.77 -7.93 -7.98
N LEU A 677 5.55 -7.25 -6.86
CA LEU A 677 4.47 -6.27 -6.72
C LEU A 677 4.85 -4.99 -7.45
N THR A 678 3.96 -4.47 -8.29
CA THR A 678 4.24 -3.25 -9.08
C THR A 678 3.03 -2.34 -9.18
N SER A 679 3.27 -1.09 -9.59
CA SER A 679 2.22 -0.09 -9.76
C SER A 679 1.18 -0.49 -10.80
N PHE A 680 -0.09 -0.36 -10.41
CA PHE A 680 -1.24 -0.47 -11.30
C PHE A 680 -1.65 0.89 -11.92
N GLY A 681 -1.09 2.00 -11.41
CA GLY A 681 -1.27 3.34 -11.99
C GLY A 681 -2.27 4.26 -11.29
N GLN A 682 -2.84 3.83 -10.17
CA GLN A 682 -3.72 4.64 -9.33
C GLN A 682 -3.20 4.65 -7.89
N TYR A 683 -3.34 5.79 -7.23
CA TYR A 683 -2.91 6.03 -5.87
C TYR A 683 -3.95 6.85 -5.13
N ILE A 684 -4.14 6.61 -3.84
CA ILE A 684 -4.77 7.59 -2.95
C ILE A 684 -3.66 8.19 -2.10
N LEU A 685 -3.54 9.51 -2.13
CA LEU A 685 -2.45 10.24 -1.50
C LEU A 685 -2.97 11.20 -0.44
N THR A 686 -2.21 11.35 0.64
CA THR A 686 -2.47 12.34 1.69
C THR A 686 -1.77 13.67 1.34
N PRO A 687 -2.24 14.81 1.86
CA PRO A 687 -1.65 16.13 1.57
C PRO A 687 -0.14 16.24 1.83
N SER A 688 0.39 15.42 2.74
CA SER A 688 1.83 15.37 3.03
C SER A 688 2.70 15.03 1.82
N ILE A 689 2.13 14.44 0.75
CA ILE A 689 2.86 14.23 -0.51
C ILE A 689 3.42 15.54 -1.07
N PHE A 690 2.71 16.68 -0.94
CA PHE A 690 3.19 17.96 -1.47
C PHE A 690 4.45 18.44 -0.75
N ARG A 691 4.59 18.14 0.55
CA ARG A 691 5.84 18.37 1.29
C ARG A 691 6.97 17.49 0.77
N ALA A 692 6.70 16.21 0.53
CA ALA A 692 7.69 15.29 -0.03
C ALA A 692 8.12 15.69 -1.45
N LEU A 693 7.17 16.14 -2.29
CA LEU A 693 7.43 16.62 -3.65
C LEU A 693 8.30 17.89 -3.67
N ARG A 694 8.19 18.77 -2.67
CA ARG A 694 9.06 19.96 -2.54
C ARG A 694 10.46 19.66 -2.02
N SER A 695 10.72 18.45 -1.53
CA SER A 695 12.05 18.08 -1.04
C SER A 695 13.07 18.08 -2.18
N SER A 696 14.25 18.67 -1.94
CA SER A 696 15.37 18.68 -2.89
C SER A 696 15.88 17.27 -3.26
N LYS A 697 15.53 16.24 -2.50
CA LYS A 697 15.86 14.83 -2.76
C LYS A 697 14.85 14.12 -3.67
N ALA A 698 13.73 14.75 -4.02
CA ALA A 698 12.73 14.16 -4.91
C ALA A 698 13.08 14.48 -6.37
N GLY A 699 13.96 13.66 -6.96
CA GLY A 699 14.21 13.67 -8.41
C GLY A 699 13.03 13.10 -9.20
N HIS A 700 12.37 12.06 -8.67
CA HIS A 700 11.22 11.39 -9.30
C HIS A 700 10.02 11.23 -8.35
N PHE A 701 8.82 11.07 -8.91
CA PHE A 701 7.57 10.86 -8.16
C PHE A 701 7.66 9.67 -7.18
N THR A 702 8.24 8.55 -7.61
CA THR A 702 8.40 7.35 -6.76
C THR A 702 9.32 7.58 -5.55
N GLN A 703 10.29 8.50 -5.65
CA GLN A 703 11.10 8.90 -4.49
C GLN A 703 10.28 9.74 -3.51
N ALA A 704 9.39 10.60 -3.99
CA ALA A 704 8.45 11.32 -3.12
C ALA A 704 7.44 10.36 -2.46
N LEU A 705 6.99 9.33 -3.18
CA LEU A 705 6.18 8.25 -2.60
C LEU A 705 6.93 7.48 -1.51
N ASP A 706 8.21 7.13 -1.72
CA ASP A 706 8.98 6.43 -0.68
C ASP A 706 9.22 7.33 0.55
N GLN A 707 9.42 8.64 0.36
CA GLN A 707 9.46 9.60 1.48
C GLN A 707 8.12 9.66 2.22
N LEU A 708 7.00 9.68 1.49
CA LEU A 708 5.68 9.64 2.09
C LEU A 708 5.48 8.35 2.91
N ARG A 709 5.87 7.19 2.34
CA ARG A 709 5.90 5.91 3.06
C ARG A 709 6.77 5.99 4.32
N GLN A 710 7.97 6.56 4.27
CA GLN A 710 8.81 6.66 5.47
C GLN A 710 8.15 7.51 6.57
N SER A 711 7.41 8.56 6.18
CA SER A 711 6.79 9.49 7.14
C SER A 711 5.46 8.99 7.73
N GLU A 712 4.58 8.39 6.93
CA GLU A 712 3.21 8.02 7.33
C GLU A 712 2.92 6.52 7.19
N GLY A 713 3.88 5.77 6.63
CA GLY A 713 3.69 4.46 5.99
C GLY A 713 2.74 4.51 4.79
N MET A 714 2.72 3.41 4.04
CA MET A 714 1.93 3.28 2.83
C MET A 714 1.45 1.84 2.71
N PHE A 715 0.23 1.67 2.23
CA PHE A 715 -0.35 0.36 1.94
C PHE A 715 -0.49 0.16 0.42
N GLY A 716 -0.64 -1.08 0.00
CA GLY A 716 -1.05 -1.45 -1.33
C GLY A 716 -2.34 -2.28 -1.34
N VAL A 717 -3.07 -2.21 -2.44
CA VAL A 717 -4.23 -3.09 -2.74
C VAL A 717 -3.89 -3.85 -4.00
N LEU A 718 -3.96 -5.18 -3.96
CA LEU A 718 -3.84 -5.98 -5.17
C LEU A 718 -5.16 -5.89 -5.94
N ILE A 719 -5.13 -5.29 -7.12
CA ILE A 719 -6.34 -5.03 -7.91
C ILE A 719 -6.80 -6.31 -8.60
N GLU A 720 -8.09 -6.61 -8.47
CA GLU A 720 -8.78 -7.60 -9.31
C GLU A 720 -9.03 -6.98 -10.69
N GLY A 721 -8.00 -6.99 -11.55
CA GLY A 721 -8.10 -6.40 -12.87
C GLY A 721 -6.84 -6.49 -13.72
N MET A 722 -6.95 -5.93 -14.92
CA MET A 722 -5.88 -5.82 -15.90
C MET A 722 -5.57 -4.34 -16.17
N ARG A 723 -4.30 -4.04 -16.43
CA ARG A 723 -3.78 -2.70 -16.73
C ARG A 723 -2.99 -2.75 -18.03
N TRP A 724 -3.16 -1.71 -18.85
CA TRP A 724 -2.36 -1.43 -20.03
C TRP A 724 -1.79 -0.01 -19.96
N ASP A 725 -0.48 0.11 -20.17
CA ASP A 725 0.23 1.38 -20.29
C ASP A 725 0.18 1.85 -21.74
N LEU A 726 -0.64 2.85 -22.03
CA LEU A 726 -0.83 3.39 -23.37
C LEU A 726 0.33 4.33 -23.77
N GLY A 727 1.11 4.83 -22.81
CA GLY A 727 2.23 5.76 -23.03
C GLY A 727 3.57 5.07 -23.31
N ALA A 728 3.75 3.82 -22.86
CA ALA A 728 4.97 3.02 -23.04
C ALA A 728 4.97 2.09 -24.26
N TRP A 729 4.00 2.25 -25.16
CA TRP A 729 3.60 1.34 -26.23
C TRP A 729 4.70 0.92 -27.22
N PRO A 730 5.19 -0.34 -27.21
CA PRO A 730 5.91 -0.91 -28.34
C PRO A 730 4.91 -1.76 -29.15
N ALA A 731 4.71 -1.40 -30.43
CA ALA A 731 3.65 -1.94 -31.31
C ALA A 731 3.67 -3.49 -31.42
N ASP A 732 4.81 -4.12 -31.18
CA ASP A 732 5.03 -5.57 -31.21
C ASP A 732 4.50 -6.31 -29.96
N ARG A 733 4.38 -5.64 -28.82
CA ARG A 733 3.93 -6.25 -27.55
C ARG A 733 2.41 -6.21 -27.41
N MET A 734 1.76 -5.17 -27.92
CA MET A 734 0.30 -5.06 -28.02
C MET A 734 -0.25 -6.22 -28.85
N MET A 735 0.32 -6.46 -30.04
CA MET A 735 -0.05 -7.59 -30.89
C MET A 735 0.11 -8.93 -30.14
N ARG A 736 1.27 -9.17 -29.49
CA ARG A 736 1.50 -10.44 -28.77
C ARG A 736 0.62 -10.63 -27.54
N ASN A 737 0.34 -9.59 -26.77
CA ASN A 737 -0.50 -9.70 -25.57
C ASN A 737 -1.99 -9.78 -25.93
N LEU A 738 -2.43 -9.09 -26.99
CA LEU A 738 -3.78 -9.22 -27.52
C LEU A 738 -3.99 -10.56 -28.23
N LEU A 739 -2.97 -11.10 -28.91
CA LEU A 739 -2.99 -12.47 -29.44
C LEU A 739 -3.00 -13.53 -28.33
N ARG A 740 -2.29 -13.31 -27.20
CA ARG A 740 -2.38 -14.19 -26.01
C ARG A 740 -3.75 -14.11 -25.32
N SER A 741 -4.34 -12.91 -25.26
CA SER A 741 -5.72 -12.72 -24.77
C SER A 741 -6.76 -13.31 -25.74
N ALA A 742 -6.50 -13.30 -27.04
CA ALA A 742 -7.33 -13.98 -28.04
C ALA A 742 -7.32 -15.51 -27.91
N ALA A 743 -6.25 -16.08 -27.31
CA ALA A 743 -6.17 -17.50 -26.97
C ALA A 743 -6.94 -17.88 -25.69
N SER A 744 -7.45 -16.89 -24.93
CA SER A 744 -8.36 -17.13 -23.80
C SER A 744 -9.75 -17.52 -24.33
N ARG A 745 -10.41 -18.49 -23.67
CA ARG A 745 -11.74 -18.99 -24.08
C ARG A 745 -12.91 -18.08 -23.68
N GLN A 746 -12.67 -16.88 -23.15
CA GLN A 746 -13.75 -16.00 -22.69
C GLN A 746 -14.41 -15.22 -23.85
N PRO A 747 -15.76 -15.15 -23.92
CA PRO A 747 -16.48 -14.49 -25.01
C PRO A 747 -16.16 -12.99 -25.18
N ALA A 748 -15.91 -12.27 -24.07
CA ALA A 748 -15.60 -10.84 -24.07
C ALA A 748 -14.23 -10.51 -24.70
N ASP A 749 -13.27 -11.44 -24.61
CA ASP A 749 -11.93 -11.26 -25.17
C ASP A 749 -11.95 -11.36 -26.70
N ARG A 750 -12.92 -12.09 -27.27
CA ARG A 750 -13.14 -12.15 -28.72
C ARG A 750 -13.61 -10.81 -29.31
N GLU A 751 -14.34 -9.98 -28.55
CA GLU A 751 -14.84 -8.70 -29.04
C GLU A 751 -13.74 -7.62 -29.07
N LEU A 752 -12.89 -7.58 -28.03
CA LEU A 752 -11.69 -6.72 -28.02
C LEU A 752 -10.69 -7.14 -29.11
N THR A 753 -10.53 -8.46 -29.32
CA THR A 753 -9.71 -9.03 -30.41
C THR A 753 -10.20 -8.58 -31.78
N ARG A 754 -11.52 -8.63 -32.03
CA ARG A 754 -12.12 -8.22 -33.31
C ARG A 754 -11.93 -6.73 -33.57
N HIS A 755 -12.03 -5.90 -32.53
CA HIS A 755 -11.84 -4.45 -32.63
C HIS A 755 -10.38 -4.04 -32.88
N VAL A 756 -9.43 -4.65 -32.16
CA VAL A 756 -7.99 -4.38 -32.36
C VAL A 756 -7.55 -4.82 -33.75
N ALA A 757 -8.03 -5.97 -34.23
CA ALA A 757 -7.75 -6.43 -35.59
C ALA A 757 -8.29 -5.46 -36.66
N GLN A 758 -9.40 -4.77 -36.38
CA GLN A 758 -10.01 -3.79 -37.30
C GLN A 758 -9.37 -2.40 -37.24
N VAL A 759 -8.88 -1.97 -36.08
CA VAL A 759 -8.39 -0.59 -35.87
C VAL A 759 -6.85 -0.51 -35.80
N ALA A 760 -6.19 -1.45 -35.13
CA ALA A 760 -4.75 -1.39 -34.90
C ALA A 760 -3.93 -1.98 -36.06
N VAL A 761 -4.48 -2.94 -36.81
CA VAL A 761 -3.78 -3.55 -37.95
C VAL A 761 -3.56 -2.54 -39.09
N PRO A 762 -4.55 -1.73 -39.52
CA PRO A 762 -4.32 -0.66 -40.50
C PRO A 762 -3.33 0.41 -40.01
N PHE A 763 -3.42 0.79 -38.73
CA PHE A 763 -2.56 1.81 -38.12
C PHE A 763 -1.09 1.34 -38.01
N CYS A 764 -0.86 0.05 -37.73
CA CYS A 764 0.47 -0.55 -37.73
C CYS A 764 1.02 -0.75 -39.15
N LEU A 765 0.20 -1.16 -40.12
CA LEU A 765 0.60 -1.31 -41.52
C LEU A 765 1.08 0.03 -42.13
N ALA A 766 0.39 1.13 -41.84
CA ALA A 766 0.82 2.48 -42.24
C ALA A 766 2.19 2.89 -41.67
N ARG A 767 2.58 2.34 -40.51
CA ARG A 767 3.87 2.63 -39.85
C ARG A 767 5.03 1.82 -40.42
N PHE A 768 4.75 0.68 -41.05
CA PHE A 768 5.78 -0.17 -41.68
C PHE A 768 6.09 0.26 -43.12
N THR A 769 5.18 0.99 -43.78
CA THR A 769 5.38 1.52 -45.13
C THR A 769 6.27 2.78 -45.20
N GLU A 770 6.56 3.43 -44.07
CA GLU A 770 7.40 4.64 -44.03
C GLU A 770 8.87 4.39 -43.62
N GLY A 771 9.26 3.13 -43.36
CA GLY A 771 10.62 2.78 -42.95
C GLY A 771 11.27 1.78 -43.90
N GLU A 772 12.07 2.25 -44.85
CA GLU A 772 12.98 1.39 -45.61
C GLU A 772 13.97 0.71 -44.65
N GLY A 773 13.78 -0.58 -44.35
CA GLY A 773 14.82 -1.37 -43.67
C GLY A 773 14.41 -2.56 -42.80
N LYS A 774 13.13 -2.91 -42.62
CA LYS A 774 12.75 -4.09 -41.79
C LYS A 774 11.69 -5.00 -42.43
N ILE A 775 11.99 -5.53 -43.60
CA ILE A 775 11.12 -6.47 -44.34
C ILE A 775 11.03 -7.84 -43.65
N SER A 776 12.06 -8.30 -42.92
CA SER A 776 12.02 -9.64 -42.29
C SER A 776 11.05 -9.74 -41.09
N GLY A 777 10.86 -8.64 -40.35
CA GLY A 777 9.89 -8.57 -39.24
C GLY A 777 8.44 -8.58 -39.73
N ALA A 778 8.16 -7.91 -40.86
CA ALA A 778 6.85 -7.88 -41.49
C ALA A 778 6.46 -9.25 -42.07
N LEU A 779 7.39 -9.95 -42.72
CA LEU A 779 7.15 -11.29 -43.26
C LEU A 779 6.90 -12.34 -42.18
N THR A 780 7.60 -12.24 -41.04
CA THR A 780 7.38 -13.14 -39.90
C THR A 780 6.00 -12.89 -39.27
N LEU A 781 5.60 -11.62 -39.12
CA LEU A 781 4.27 -11.24 -38.63
C LEU A 781 3.16 -11.72 -39.59
N MET A 782 3.32 -11.56 -40.90
CA MET A 782 2.36 -12.02 -41.90
C MET A 782 2.23 -13.56 -41.94
N ARG A 783 3.32 -14.29 -41.69
CA ARG A 783 3.30 -15.76 -41.59
C ARG A 783 2.53 -16.24 -40.37
N ASP A 784 2.74 -15.59 -39.22
CA ASP A 784 2.02 -15.90 -37.98
C ASP A 784 0.54 -15.48 -38.04
N PHE A 785 0.22 -14.41 -38.77
CA PHE A 785 -1.15 -13.99 -39.07
C PHE A 785 -1.90 -14.99 -39.97
N ARG A 786 -1.22 -15.54 -40.99
CA ARG A 786 -1.81 -16.55 -41.88
C ARG A 786 -2.13 -17.85 -41.13
N PHE A 787 -1.24 -18.28 -40.25
CA PHE A 787 -1.46 -19.44 -39.36
C PHE A 787 -2.65 -19.24 -38.42
N LEU A 788 -2.83 -18.03 -37.86
CA LEU A 788 -3.95 -17.71 -36.96
C LEU A 788 -5.29 -17.54 -37.69
N PHE A 789 -5.28 -17.03 -38.92
CA PHE A 789 -6.48 -16.94 -39.75
C PHE A 789 -7.04 -18.34 -40.04
N ASP A 790 -6.15 -19.29 -40.34
CA ASP A 790 -6.51 -20.68 -40.61
C ASP A 790 -7.01 -21.43 -39.35
N GLU A 791 -6.47 -21.15 -38.16
CA GLU A 791 -6.91 -21.78 -36.90
C GLU A 791 -8.19 -21.16 -36.29
N VAL A 792 -8.35 -19.83 -36.35
CA VAL A 792 -9.46 -19.13 -35.67
C VAL A 792 -10.72 -19.00 -36.54
N VAL A 793 -10.54 -18.84 -37.86
CA VAL A 793 -11.67 -18.58 -38.78
C VAL A 793 -12.21 -19.89 -39.38
N LEU A 794 -11.34 -20.82 -39.77
CA LEU A 794 -11.74 -22.07 -40.45
C LEU A 794 -12.08 -23.23 -39.52
N ARG A 795 -11.57 -23.29 -38.27
CA ARG A 795 -11.70 -24.44 -37.35
C ARG A 795 -12.51 -24.20 -36.06
N GLY A 796 -13.49 -23.29 -36.08
CA GLY A 796 -14.42 -23.11 -34.94
C GLY A 796 -15.42 -24.27 -34.79
N PRO A 797 -15.95 -24.56 -33.58
CA PRO A 797 -16.83 -25.71 -33.37
C PRO A 797 -18.26 -25.39 -33.84
N GLY A 798 -18.66 -25.94 -34.98
CA GLY A 798 -20.02 -25.90 -35.53
C GLY A 798 -20.11 -26.74 -36.82
N PRO A 799 -21.28 -27.28 -37.19
CA PRO A 799 -21.39 -28.18 -38.33
C PRO A 799 -21.19 -27.43 -39.66
N LEU A 800 -20.26 -27.92 -40.48
CA LEU A 800 -19.94 -27.42 -41.82
C LEU A 800 -21.06 -27.79 -42.80
N SER A 801 -21.60 -26.81 -43.53
CA SER A 801 -22.55 -27.03 -44.62
C SER A 801 -21.89 -26.70 -45.96
N VAL A 802 -22.02 -27.59 -46.94
CA VAL A 802 -21.37 -27.50 -48.25
C VAL A 802 -22.34 -26.94 -49.28
N VAL A 803 -21.95 -25.87 -49.99
CA VAL A 803 -22.72 -25.29 -51.11
C VAL A 803 -21.88 -25.35 -52.39
N ARG A 804 -22.48 -25.78 -53.51
CA ARG A 804 -21.84 -25.94 -54.83
C ARG A 804 -22.17 -24.72 -55.72
N LEU A 805 -21.17 -24.10 -56.35
CA LEU A 805 -21.37 -23.00 -57.31
C LEU A 805 -21.40 -23.51 -58.77
N PRO A 806 -22.07 -22.80 -59.71
CA PRO A 806 -22.22 -23.25 -61.11
C PRO A 806 -21.00 -22.99 -62.01
N ASP A 807 -20.90 -23.81 -63.07
CA ASP A 807 -19.72 -24.13 -63.90
C ASP A 807 -19.18 -23.08 -64.91
N GLN A 808 -19.41 -21.76 -64.78
CA GLN A 808 -19.12 -20.82 -65.89
C GLN A 808 -17.85 -19.94 -65.84
N GLU A 809 -16.93 -20.10 -64.89
CA GLU A 809 -15.68 -19.32 -64.90
C GLU A 809 -14.41 -20.20 -64.80
N ARG A 810 -14.05 -20.86 -65.90
CA ARG A 810 -12.74 -21.53 -66.05
C ARG A 810 -12.00 -21.00 -67.29
N GLY A 811 -11.08 -20.07 -67.10
CA GLY A 811 -10.00 -19.74 -68.04
C GLY A 811 -8.73 -20.56 -67.75
N PRO A 812 -7.85 -20.83 -68.74
CA PRO A 812 -6.75 -21.76 -68.58
C PRO A 812 -5.56 -21.14 -67.82
N ALA A 813 -5.10 -21.83 -66.77
CA ALA A 813 -3.89 -21.48 -66.04
C ALA A 813 -2.63 -21.90 -66.83
N LYS A 814 -1.66 -20.99 -66.96
CA LYS A 814 -0.28 -21.33 -67.35
C LYS A 814 0.51 -21.71 -66.10
N VAL A 815 1.01 -22.94 -66.10
CA VAL A 815 1.93 -23.50 -65.12
C VAL A 815 3.33 -22.93 -65.38
N VAL A 816 3.98 -22.42 -64.34
CA VAL A 816 5.45 -22.31 -64.29
C VAL A 816 5.87 -23.10 -63.05
N ASP A 817 6.52 -24.23 -63.32
CA ASP A 817 7.17 -25.10 -62.35
C ASP A 817 8.28 -24.37 -61.60
N MET A 818 8.35 -24.57 -60.28
CA MET A 818 9.59 -24.90 -59.58
C MET A 818 9.27 -25.81 -58.39
N GLU A 819 10.09 -26.84 -58.26
CA GLU A 819 9.89 -28.10 -57.53
C GLU A 819 9.84 -28.04 -55.99
N PRO A 820 9.40 -29.14 -55.33
CA PRO A 820 8.80 -29.14 -53.99
C PRO A 820 9.61 -29.92 -52.93
N GLU A 821 9.30 -29.68 -51.66
CA GLU A 821 9.26 -30.74 -50.63
C GLU A 821 8.43 -30.27 -49.43
N VAL A 822 7.20 -30.79 -49.31
CA VAL A 822 6.64 -31.48 -48.12
C VAL A 822 5.18 -31.85 -48.47
N LEU A 823 4.93 -33.15 -48.41
CA LEU A 823 3.70 -33.86 -48.74
C LEU A 823 2.47 -33.43 -47.91
N PHE A 824 1.36 -33.12 -48.58
CA PHE A 824 0.01 -33.37 -48.08
C PHE A 824 -0.74 -34.23 -49.09
N PRO A 825 -1.54 -35.23 -48.66
CA PRO A 825 -2.27 -36.08 -49.58
C PRO A 825 -3.34 -35.29 -50.32
N SER A 826 -3.29 -35.46 -51.63
CA SER A 826 -4.31 -35.11 -52.62
C SER A 826 -5.70 -35.62 -52.24
N HIS A 827 -6.72 -34.81 -52.52
CA HIS A 827 -7.95 -35.14 -53.26
C HIS A 827 -9.10 -34.22 -52.80
N LEU A 828 -9.33 -33.12 -53.52
CA LEU A 828 -10.64 -32.60 -53.97
C LEU A 828 -10.45 -31.19 -54.57
N PRO A 829 -10.68 -30.98 -55.88
CA PRO A 829 -10.70 -29.64 -56.46
C PRO A 829 -12.08 -29.01 -56.27
N GLY A 830 -12.11 -27.77 -55.77
CA GLY A 830 -13.27 -26.87 -55.84
C GLY A 830 -14.35 -27.07 -54.77
N MET A 831 -14.09 -26.63 -53.53
CA MET A 831 -15.12 -26.28 -52.55
C MET A 831 -14.68 -25.05 -51.77
N VAL A 832 -15.49 -23.99 -51.77
CA VAL A 832 -15.39 -22.90 -50.79
C VAL A 832 -16.48 -23.13 -49.76
N VAL A 833 -16.09 -23.30 -48.50
CA VAL A 833 -17.02 -23.32 -47.37
C VAL A 833 -17.21 -21.88 -46.91
N VAL A 834 -18.42 -21.35 -47.05
CA VAL A 834 -18.79 -20.00 -46.57
C VAL A 834 -19.75 -20.14 -45.40
N ARG A 835 -19.48 -19.42 -44.29
CA ARG A 835 -20.48 -19.24 -43.23
C ARG A 835 -21.56 -18.28 -43.73
N PRO A 836 -22.86 -18.53 -43.54
CA PRO A 836 -23.92 -17.71 -44.13
C PRO A 836 -23.94 -16.25 -43.64
N ASP A 837 -23.26 -15.94 -42.53
CA ASP A 837 -23.48 -14.68 -41.79
C ASP A 837 -22.32 -13.66 -41.93
N VAL A 838 -21.43 -13.81 -42.91
CA VAL A 838 -20.31 -12.87 -43.13
C VAL A 838 -20.34 -12.37 -44.57
N SER A 839 -20.92 -11.18 -44.79
CA SER A 839 -20.71 -10.43 -46.03
C SER A 839 -19.25 -9.95 -46.07
N LEU A 840 -18.46 -10.57 -46.93
CA LEU A 840 -17.02 -10.31 -47.07
C LEU A 840 -16.76 -9.52 -48.37
N GLU A 841 -17.36 -8.33 -48.50
CA GLU A 841 -17.10 -7.43 -49.63
C GLU A 841 -15.96 -6.44 -49.39
N MET A 842 -15.46 -6.25 -48.16
CA MET A 842 -14.43 -5.22 -47.87
C MET A 842 -12.99 -5.75 -47.73
N GLY A 843 -12.74 -7.04 -47.89
CA GLY A 843 -11.43 -7.66 -47.62
C GLY A 843 -10.50 -7.82 -48.82
N LEU A 844 -11.05 -7.94 -50.03
CA LEU A 844 -10.28 -8.23 -51.24
C LEU A 844 -9.77 -6.96 -51.94
N ASP A 845 -10.55 -5.87 -51.91
CA ASP A 845 -10.18 -4.62 -52.57
C ASP A 845 -8.98 -3.91 -51.91
N LEU A 846 -8.80 -4.06 -50.60
CA LEU A 846 -7.68 -3.44 -49.88
C LEU A 846 -6.33 -4.13 -50.20
N ILE A 847 -6.35 -5.42 -50.53
CA ILE A 847 -5.16 -6.20 -50.88
C ILE A 847 -4.79 -5.97 -52.36
N LEU A 848 -5.79 -5.77 -53.23
CA LEU A 848 -5.57 -5.42 -54.64
C LEU A 848 -5.07 -3.96 -54.80
N CYS A 849 -5.58 -2.99 -54.03
CA CYS A 849 -5.13 -1.59 -54.16
C CYS A 849 -3.66 -1.37 -53.75
N LEU A 850 -3.17 -2.11 -52.74
CA LEU A 850 -1.79 -1.98 -52.25
C LEU A 850 -0.76 -2.76 -53.08
N SER A 851 -1.17 -3.76 -53.87
CA SER A 851 -0.27 -4.50 -54.77
C SER A 851 -0.06 -3.82 -56.13
N THR A 852 -0.98 -2.95 -56.57
CA THR A 852 -0.87 -2.22 -57.84
C THR A 852 -0.09 -0.90 -57.80
N GLN A 853 0.25 -0.35 -56.62
CA GLN A 853 0.92 0.97 -56.52
C GLN A 853 2.44 0.93 -56.33
N TYR A 854 3.09 -0.24 -56.23
CA TYR A 854 4.54 -0.32 -56.06
C TYR A 854 5.20 -1.41 -56.93
N VAL A 855 5.05 -1.31 -58.26
CA VAL A 855 6.06 -1.81 -59.21
C VAL A 855 6.19 -0.80 -60.36
N THR A 856 6.89 0.30 -60.10
CA THR A 856 7.51 1.11 -61.18
C THR A 856 8.92 1.50 -60.75
N LEU A 857 9.82 0.52 -60.74
CA LEU A 857 11.27 0.77 -60.73
C LEU A 857 11.83 0.36 -62.09
N LYS A 858 12.40 1.37 -62.76
CA LYS A 858 13.03 1.36 -64.09
C LYS A 858 13.79 0.07 -64.42
N ALA A 859 13.43 -0.57 -65.53
CA ALA A 859 14.34 -1.41 -66.29
C ALA A 859 14.97 -0.60 -67.45
N PRO A 860 16.27 -0.79 -67.76
CA PRO A 860 16.93 -0.09 -68.85
C PRO A 860 16.50 -0.65 -70.22
N GLN A 861 16.61 0.21 -71.24
CA GLN A 861 16.30 -0.07 -72.64
C GLN A 861 16.84 -1.41 -73.16
N GLY A 862 16.02 -2.17 -73.90
CA GLY A 862 16.54 -3.30 -74.68
C GLY A 862 15.52 -4.27 -75.28
N ARG A 863 15.02 -3.91 -76.47
CA ARG A 863 14.49 -4.77 -77.57
C ARG A 863 13.15 -5.52 -77.39
N ALA A 864 12.37 -5.35 -78.45
CA ALA A 864 11.03 -5.88 -78.72
C ALA A 864 11.02 -7.39 -79.01
N GLY A 865 9.87 -8.00 -78.76
CA GLY A 865 9.52 -9.39 -79.07
C GLY A 865 8.22 -9.76 -78.39
#